data_AF-A0AA95EW37-F1
#
_entry.id   AF-A0AA95EW37-F1
#
_cell.length_a   1.000
_cell.length_b   1.000
_cell.length_c   1.000
_cell.angle_alpha   90.00
_cell.angle_beta   90.00
_cell.angle_gamma   90.00
#
_symmetry.space_group_name_H-M   'P 1'
#
loop_
_entity.id
_entity.type
_entity.pdbx_description
1 polymer ?
#
loop_
_entity_poly.entity_id
_entity_poly.type
_entity_poly.pdbx_seq_one_letter_code
_entity_poly.pdbx_strand_id
1 'polypeptide(L)'
;MNPYRGGARNYTRNYAGVDYFRMVAALLVIAIHTGPLTSYSATADFLLTGIVARLAVPFFFIVSGYFLFRNLSGDHTRDWSVVFRFVRRTGWLYLVSILIYVPLNVYAGYFTEKLTVAELVQDLVFDGTFYHLWYLPALMLGVLITYWLKRWCSIKWVLGITVFLYLVGLLGDSYYGLMEQVSVLREGYGVLFSTFEYTRNGLFFAPLFIVLGMSLTKADRYKMTTAISGVTFGALLGFMIIEGIVLRQLHLPRHDSMYIFLVPAVYGLFCLLLGFKGKGRTEHLRSLSTWIYILHPLAIVLVRGVGKVAGLTAIIVENSLVHYLAVVLLTLIGSEAVVRLTSRSKGKTINQDRAWAEINLNHLEHNLMEIKRIVPSNCSVIAVIKADAYGHGAVEIAERLSHAGVRHFAVAEISEGIQLRESGIEGEIVVLGYTSPGRFGELAHYKLTQTMVDAQYGELMSGYGAPLMAHVKIDTGMNRLGEPYECLERIESMYRYRNVQVTGTFSHLATADRHGTEDVAFVELQLERFDKVVKHLLAQGIKPGVLHIQSSYGILNYPELRFDRVRAGIALYGMLCEAGDQVNVDVNLRPVLSLKARVSRVHTIRANTPVGYGFHYVSNQDRQIATLAIGYADGVPRVLSEAERGGCVLLHGQRAHIVGKVCMDQLIVDVTGIADVRQGDVATLIGEDGDASITAGQLAAQCDTITNEILSCIGGRVRKVYV
;
A
#
# COMPACT_ATOMS: atom_id res chain seq x y z
N MET A 1 -12.75 -8.75 0.41
CA MET A 1 -13.09 -7.47 -0.30
C MET A 1 -12.67 -6.26 0.56
N ASN A 2 -11.48 -5.70 0.37
CA ASN A 2 -10.88 -4.61 1.19
C ASN A 2 -11.52 -3.19 1.05
N PRO A 3 -12.23 -2.63 2.06
CA PRO A 3 -12.99 -1.37 1.99
C PRO A 3 -12.19 -0.07 1.86
N TYR A 4 -10.85 -0.12 1.88
CA TYR A 4 -9.99 1.06 2.02
C TYR A 4 -9.43 1.67 0.73
N ARG A 5 -10.01 1.39 -0.44
CA ARG A 5 -9.54 2.01 -1.70
C ARG A 5 -10.44 3.16 -2.13
N GLY A 6 -10.07 4.35 -1.67
CA GLY A 6 -10.55 5.64 -2.18
C GLY A 6 -9.37 6.61 -2.32
N GLY A 7 -9.30 7.28 -3.47
CA GLY A 7 -8.14 8.04 -3.94
C GLY A 7 -7.64 9.15 -3.00
N ALA A 8 -6.45 8.92 -2.45
CA ALA A 8 -5.36 9.85 -2.22
C ALA A 8 -4.12 8.98 -1.95
N ARG A 9 -2.99 9.23 -2.62
CA ARG A 9 -1.72 8.56 -2.33
C ARG A 9 -1.36 8.87 -0.88
N ASN A 10 -1.49 7.90 0.02
CA ASN A 10 -1.01 7.95 1.40
C ASN A 10 -0.51 6.55 1.73
N TYR A 11 0.81 6.43 1.88
CA TYR A 11 1.52 5.21 2.15
C TYR A 11 1.02 4.54 3.44
N THR A 12 0.70 3.26 3.38
CA THR A 12 0.12 2.52 4.48
C THR A 12 1.18 2.14 5.50
N ARG A 13 1.27 2.89 6.60
CA ARG A 13 1.80 2.39 7.87
C ARG A 13 1.15 1.02 8.14
N ASN A 14 1.92 -0.06 8.19
CA ASN A 14 1.37 -1.41 8.40
C ASN A 14 0.96 -1.58 9.87
N TYR A 15 -0.36 -1.63 10.13
CA TYR A 15 -0.95 -1.85 11.45
C TYR A 15 -1.11 -3.34 11.74
N ALA A 16 0.01 -4.07 11.74
CA ALA A 16 0.01 -5.53 11.84
C ALA A 16 -0.71 -6.03 13.12
N GLY A 17 -0.51 -5.37 14.27
CA GLY A 17 -1.21 -5.73 15.52
C GLY A 17 -2.73 -5.69 15.39
N VAL A 18 -3.27 -4.65 14.76
CA VAL A 18 -4.71 -4.52 14.49
C VAL A 18 -5.19 -5.64 13.58
N ASP A 19 -4.45 -5.97 12.53
CA ASP A 19 -4.85 -7.01 11.58
C ASP A 19 -4.78 -8.43 12.18
N TYR A 20 -3.82 -8.73 13.06
CA TYR A 20 -3.80 -9.98 13.81
C TYR A 20 -4.97 -10.07 14.79
N PHE A 21 -5.27 -8.99 15.50
CA PHE A 21 -6.38 -9.00 16.45
C PHE A 21 -7.74 -9.10 15.76
N ARG A 22 -7.90 -8.66 14.50
CA ARG A 22 -9.14 -8.92 13.73
C ARG A 22 -9.46 -10.42 13.63
N MET A 23 -8.44 -11.27 13.49
CA MET A 23 -8.64 -12.72 13.49
C MET A 23 -9.08 -13.22 14.87
N VAL A 24 -8.41 -12.77 15.93
CA VAL A 24 -8.79 -13.09 17.32
C VAL A 24 -10.23 -12.65 17.61
N ALA A 25 -10.58 -11.42 17.26
CA ALA A 25 -11.93 -10.88 17.41
C ALA A 25 -12.97 -11.70 16.62
N ALA A 26 -12.66 -12.14 15.40
CA ALA A 26 -13.57 -12.99 14.63
C ALA A 26 -13.79 -14.35 15.31
N LEU A 27 -12.75 -14.96 15.90
CA LEU A 27 -12.86 -16.21 16.67
C LEU A 27 -13.62 -16.02 17.99
N LEU A 28 -13.49 -14.87 18.64
CA LEU A 28 -14.28 -14.50 19.82
C LEU A 28 -15.76 -14.33 19.48
N VAL A 29 -16.10 -13.82 18.30
CA VAL A 29 -17.50 -13.78 17.83
C VAL A 29 -18.06 -15.20 17.70
N ILE A 30 -17.30 -16.15 17.16
CA ILE A 30 -17.74 -17.56 17.12
C ILE A 30 -17.95 -18.10 18.55
N ALA A 31 -17.06 -17.76 19.49
CA ALA A 31 -17.19 -18.19 20.88
C ALA A 31 -18.49 -17.68 21.52
N ILE A 32 -18.90 -16.43 21.25
CA ILE A 32 -20.17 -15.85 21.75
C ILE A 32 -21.38 -16.70 21.32
N HIS A 33 -21.37 -17.24 20.10
CA HIS A 33 -22.53 -17.96 19.55
C HIS A 33 -22.51 -19.47 19.82
N THR A 34 -21.37 -20.03 20.22
CA THR A 34 -21.19 -21.47 20.44
C THR A 34 -21.04 -21.85 21.90
N GLY A 35 -20.64 -20.92 22.78
CA GLY A 35 -20.47 -21.18 24.20
C GLY A 35 -19.44 -22.29 24.48
N PRO A 36 -18.16 -22.11 24.11
CA PRO A 36 -17.17 -23.20 24.08
C PRO A 36 -16.96 -23.90 25.42
N LEU A 37 -17.26 -23.26 26.55
CA LEU A 37 -17.03 -23.80 27.89
C LEU A 37 -18.33 -24.18 28.62
N THR A 38 -19.49 -24.04 27.97
CA THR A 38 -20.80 -24.31 28.58
C THR A 38 -20.93 -25.72 29.17
N SER A 39 -20.34 -26.74 28.53
CA SER A 39 -20.36 -28.12 29.03
C SER A 39 -19.40 -28.39 30.20
N TYR A 40 -18.47 -27.47 30.49
CA TYR A 40 -17.44 -27.63 31.53
C TYR A 40 -17.70 -26.75 32.75
N SER A 41 -18.01 -25.46 32.54
CA SER A 41 -18.29 -24.52 33.62
C SER A 41 -19.06 -23.31 33.09
N ALA A 42 -20.28 -23.11 33.59
CA ALA A 42 -21.12 -21.96 33.25
C ALA A 42 -20.48 -20.62 33.66
N THR A 43 -19.65 -20.62 34.72
CA THR A 43 -18.90 -19.43 35.14
C THR A 43 -17.75 -19.15 34.18
N ALA A 44 -16.97 -20.17 33.81
CA ALA A 44 -15.88 -20.00 32.87
C ALA A 44 -16.38 -19.57 31.48
N ASP A 45 -17.49 -20.14 31.03
CA ASP A 45 -18.12 -19.73 29.77
C ASP A 45 -18.55 -18.27 29.83
N PHE A 46 -19.24 -17.84 30.89
CA PHE A 46 -19.64 -16.45 31.05
C PHE A 46 -18.46 -15.47 31.07
N LEU A 47 -17.36 -15.81 31.77
CA LEU A 47 -16.15 -14.98 31.75
C LEU A 47 -15.59 -14.82 30.33
N LEU A 48 -15.61 -15.89 29.54
CA LEU A 48 -15.13 -15.87 28.17
C LEU A 48 -16.11 -15.18 27.21
N THR A 49 -17.36 -15.64 27.14
CA THR A 49 -18.35 -15.24 26.13
C THR A 49 -19.13 -13.99 26.53
N GLY A 50 -19.51 -13.89 27.82
CA GLY A 50 -20.25 -12.78 28.40
C GLY A 50 -19.39 -11.54 28.63
N ILE A 51 -18.09 -11.71 28.92
CA ILE A 51 -17.19 -10.60 29.24
C ILE A 51 -16.09 -10.43 28.18
N VAL A 52 -15.09 -11.31 28.13
CA VAL A 52 -13.88 -11.10 27.30
C VAL A 52 -14.21 -10.99 25.80
N ALA A 53 -15.07 -11.86 25.29
CA ALA A 53 -15.44 -11.87 23.88
C ALA A 53 -16.24 -10.63 23.47
N ARG A 54 -16.86 -9.90 24.42
CA ARG A 54 -17.58 -8.64 24.13
C ARG A 54 -16.67 -7.51 23.66
N LEU A 55 -15.35 -7.64 23.79
CA LEU A 55 -14.39 -6.73 23.18
C LEU A 55 -14.42 -6.76 21.64
N ALA A 56 -14.85 -7.86 21.02
CA ALA A 56 -14.68 -8.12 19.59
C ALA A 56 -15.43 -7.14 18.68
N VAL A 57 -16.73 -6.97 18.88
CA VAL A 57 -17.57 -6.11 18.01
C VAL A 57 -17.23 -4.61 18.16
N PRO A 58 -17.12 -4.06 19.38
CA PRO A 58 -16.57 -2.72 19.61
C PRO A 58 -15.22 -2.47 18.91
N PHE A 59 -14.30 -3.43 18.98
CA PHE A 59 -13.02 -3.33 18.30
C PHE A 59 -13.19 -3.09 16.80
N PHE A 60 -14.07 -3.84 16.11
CA PHE A 60 -14.32 -3.62 14.68
C PHE A 60 -14.93 -2.23 14.37
N PHE A 61 -15.73 -1.66 15.28
CA PHE A 61 -16.22 -0.28 15.15
C PHE A 61 -15.10 0.76 15.31
N ILE A 62 -14.24 0.63 16.33
CA ILE A 62 -13.07 1.51 16.51
C ILE A 62 -12.16 1.46 15.28
N VAL A 63 -11.86 0.25 14.78
CA VAL A 63 -11.03 0.06 13.60
C VAL A 63 -11.64 0.76 12.38
N SER A 64 -12.95 0.62 12.18
CA SER A 64 -13.65 1.27 11.07
C SER A 64 -13.62 2.80 11.19
N GLY A 65 -13.87 3.33 12.39
CA GLY A 65 -13.78 4.77 12.67
C GLY A 65 -12.37 5.33 12.44
N TYR A 66 -11.34 4.65 12.95
CA TYR A 66 -9.94 5.09 12.78
C TYR A 66 -9.53 5.18 11.31
N PHE A 67 -9.75 4.13 10.53
CA PHE A 67 -9.29 4.12 9.14
C PHE A 67 -10.19 4.93 8.18
N LEU A 68 -11.49 5.05 8.45
CA LEU A 68 -12.38 5.85 7.62
C LEU A 68 -12.08 7.35 7.79
N PHE A 69 -12.07 7.83 9.04
CA PHE A 69 -11.97 9.26 9.32
C PHE A 69 -10.56 9.83 9.12
N ARG A 70 -9.53 8.97 9.09
CA ARG A 70 -8.16 9.38 8.70
C ARG A 70 -8.06 9.82 7.24
N ASN A 71 -8.92 9.32 6.37
CA ASN A 71 -8.89 9.64 4.93
C ASN A 71 -9.72 10.89 4.58
N LEU A 72 -10.30 11.55 5.57
CA LEU A 72 -11.08 12.77 5.36
C LEU A 72 -10.15 13.98 5.29
N SER A 73 -10.41 14.81 4.29
CA SER A 73 -9.58 15.96 3.90
C SER A 73 -10.04 17.28 4.51
N GLY A 74 -11.26 17.32 5.06
CA GLY A 74 -11.90 18.55 5.54
C GLY A 74 -12.73 19.27 4.47
N ASP A 75 -12.63 18.88 3.20
CA ASP A 75 -13.54 19.30 2.13
C ASP A 75 -14.80 18.44 2.15
N HIS A 76 -15.97 19.08 2.34
CA HIS A 76 -17.26 18.42 2.45
C HIS A 76 -17.63 17.53 1.26
N THR A 77 -17.36 17.99 0.03
CA THR A 77 -17.77 17.25 -1.18
C THR A 77 -16.96 15.98 -1.33
N ARG A 78 -15.65 16.09 -1.10
CA ARG A 78 -14.70 14.98 -1.12
C ARG A 78 -14.95 14.01 0.02
N ASP A 79 -15.18 14.52 1.23
CA ASP A 79 -15.40 13.72 2.43
C ASP A 79 -16.70 12.90 2.33
N TRP A 80 -17.78 13.49 1.82
CA TRP A 80 -19.02 12.77 1.56
C TRP A 80 -18.82 11.63 0.55
N SER A 81 -18.03 11.87 -0.51
CA SER A 81 -17.75 10.82 -1.51
C SER A 81 -17.03 9.60 -0.90
N VAL A 82 -16.17 9.82 0.11
CA VAL A 82 -15.44 8.76 0.83
C VAL A 82 -16.41 7.99 1.73
N VAL A 83 -17.22 8.69 2.53
CA VAL A 83 -18.22 8.09 3.43
C VAL A 83 -19.27 7.32 2.63
N PHE A 84 -19.82 7.91 1.57
CA PHE A 84 -20.80 7.26 0.71
C PHE A 84 -20.25 5.99 0.06
N ARG A 85 -18.99 6.02 -0.41
CA ARG A 85 -18.34 4.82 -0.97
C ARG A 85 -18.17 3.71 0.07
N PHE A 86 -17.84 4.08 1.31
CA PHE A 86 -17.76 3.13 2.43
C PHE A 86 -19.13 2.51 2.72
N VAL A 87 -20.16 3.34 2.92
CA VAL A 87 -21.53 2.89 3.21
C VAL A 87 -22.09 2.01 2.09
N ARG A 88 -21.99 2.45 0.83
CA ARG A 88 -22.45 1.68 -0.33
C ARG A 88 -21.83 0.29 -0.39
N ARG A 89 -20.55 0.18 -0.06
CA ARG A 89 -19.83 -1.09 -0.09
C ARG A 89 -20.20 -2.00 1.06
N THR A 90 -20.34 -1.46 2.27
CA THR A 90 -20.86 -2.19 3.42
C THR A 90 -22.28 -2.67 3.15
N GLY A 91 -23.12 -1.83 2.51
CA GLY A 91 -24.45 -2.18 2.06
C GLY A 91 -24.48 -3.31 1.03
N TRP A 92 -23.54 -3.32 0.07
CA TRP A 92 -23.41 -4.45 -0.85
C TRP A 92 -23.01 -5.75 -0.13
N LEU A 93 -22.07 -5.67 0.81
CA LEU A 93 -21.69 -6.82 1.62
C LEU A 93 -22.86 -7.32 2.47
N TYR A 94 -23.65 -6.39 3.02
CA TYR A 94 -24.85 -6.72 3.76
C TYR A 94 -25.88 -7.41 2.87
N LEU A 95 -26.16 -6.88 1.68
CA LEU A 95 -27.06 -7.50 0.71
C LEU A 95 -26.62 -8.93 0.33
N VAL A 96 -25.33 -9.11 0.04
CA VAL A 96 -24.78 -10.45 -0.24
C VAL A 96 -24.94 -11.37 0.97
N SER A 97 -24.74 -10.86 2.19
CA SER A 97 -24.94 -11.64 3.41
C SER A 97 -26.40 -12.04 3.57
N ILE A 98 -27.36 -11.13 3.37
CA ILE A 98 -28.80 -11.42 3.39
C ILE A 98 -29.11 -12.55 2.40
N LEU A 99 -28.65 -12.45 1.15
CA LEU A 99 -28.89 -13.45 0.11
C LEU A 99 -28.35 -14.85 0.48
N ILE A 100 -27.21 -14.93 1.16
CA ILE A 100 -26.65 -16.21 1.66
C ILE A 100 -27.61 -16.86 2.68
N TYR A 101 -28.31 -16.06 3.48
CA TYR A 101 -29.19 -16.54 4.55
C TYR A 101 -30.65 -16.68 4.15
N VAL A 102 -31.09 -16.18 2.99
CA VAL A 102 -32.48 -16.36 2.51
C VAL A 102 -32.94 -17.82 2.57
N PRO A 103 -32.19 -18.83 2.06
CA PRO A 103 -32.63 -20.22 2.13
C PRO A 103 -32.80 -20.74 3.57
N LEU A 104 -31.93 -20.29 4.48
CA LEU A 104 -31.99 -20.66 5.89
C LEU A 104 -33.19 -20.00 6.58
N ASN A 105 -33.48 -18.74 6.27
CA ASN A 105 -34.65 -18.02 6.80
C ASN A 105 -35.96 -18.66 6.33
N VAL A 106 -36.02 -19.11 5.07
CA VAL A 106 -37.16 -19.88 4.55
C VAL A 106 -37.32 -21.19 5.31
N TYR A 107 -36.23 -21.93 5.53
CA TYR A 107 -36.26 -23.17 6.31
C TYR A 107 -36.67 -22.95 7.78
N ALA A 108 -36.23 -21.84 8.38
CA ALA A 108 -36.56 -21.47 9.75
C ALA A 108 -38.01 -20.95 9.91
N GLY A 109 -38.79 -20.84 8.83
CA GLY A 109 -40.17 -20.36 8.87
C GLY A 109 -40.32 -18.84 9.02
N TYR A 110 -39.24 -18.08 8.83
CA TYR A 110 -39.25 -16.62 9.01
C TYR A 110 -40.29 -15.93 8.10
N PHE A 111 -40.44 -16.37 6.84
CA PHE A 111 -41.40 -15.78 5.89
C PHE A 111 -42.82 -16.37 5.97
N THR A 112 -43.06 -17.34 6.85
CA THR A 112 -44.39 -17.95 7.03
C THR A 112 -45.21 -17.29 8.14
N GLU A 113 -44.58 -16.53 9.04
CA GLU A 113 -45.26 -15.62 9.96
C GLU A 113 -45.70 -14.35 9.20
N LYS A 114 -46.80 -13.70 9.60
CA LYS A 114 -47.33 -12.50 8.93
C LYS A 114 -46.38 -11.30 9.12
N LEU A 115 -45.28 -11.26 8.38
CA LEU A 115 -44.36 -10.12 8.36
C LEU A 115 -45.06 -8.88 7.80
N THR A 116 -45.18 -7.85 8.63
CA THR A 116 -45.59 -6.52 8.18
C THR A 116 -44.43 -5.83 7.47
N VAL A 117 -44.74 -4.87 6.58
CA VAL A 117 -43.70 -4.05 5.92
C VAL A 117 -42.88 -3.26 6.95
N ALA A 118 -43.47 -2.89 8.09
CA ALA A 118 -42.81 -2.18 9.16
C ALA A 118 -41.74 -3.03 9.86
N GLU A 119 -42.06 -4.27 10.22
CA GLU A 119 -41.12 -5.23 10.83
C GLU A 119 -39.96 -5.55 9.88
N LEU A 120 -40.24 -5.74 8.58
CA LEU A 120 -39.20 -5.98 7.59
C LEU A 120 -38.21 -4.79 7.47
N VAL A 121 -38.71 -3.56 7.54
CA VAL A 121 -37.86 -2.36 7.54
C VAL A 121 -37.05 -2.27 8.83
N GLN A 122 -37.65 -2.58 9.97
CA GLN A 122 -36.97 -2.62 11.26
C GLN A 122 -35.81 -3.63 11.24
N ASP A 123 -36.06 -4.85 10.78
CA ASP A 123 -35.05 -5.91 10.65
C ASP A 123 -33.97 -5.53 9.63
N LEU A 124 -34.33 -4.87 8.54
CA LEU A 124 -33.33 -4.45 7.56
C LEU A 124 -32.39 -3.38 8.09
N VAL A 125 -32.92 -2.42 8.87
CA VAL A 125 -32.21 -1.19 9.28
C VAL A 125 -31.53 -1.31 10.64
N PHE A 126 -32.13 -2.01 11.61
CA PHE A 126 -31.69 -2.00 13.00
C PHE A 126 -31.23 -3.38 13.50
N ASP A 127 -32.08 -4.40 13.36
CA ASP A 127 -31.89 -5.68 14.05
C ASP A 127 -31.12 -6.73 13.20
N GLY A 128 -31.15 -6.56 11.88
CA GLY A 128 -30.56 -7.47 10.90
C GLY A 128 -31.50 -8.62 10.52
N THR A 129 -31.63 -8.93 9.23
CA THR A 129 -32.49 -10.04 8.72
C THR A 129 -32.14 -11.45 9.23
N PHE A 130 -31.05 -11.58 9.98
CA PHE A 130 -30.66 -12.79 10.69
C PHE A 130 -29.92 -12.35 11.95
N TYR A 131 -30.24 -12.95 13.10
CA TYR A 131 -29.79 -12.55 14.45
C TYR A 131 -28.28 -12.27 14.60
N HIS A 132 -27.45 -12.84 13.72
CA HIS A 132 -25.98 -12.75 13.78
C HIS A 132 -25.39 -11.64 12.89
N LEU A 133 -26.17 -10.95 12.05
CA LEU A 133 -25.69 -10.00 11.02
C LEU A 133 -25.92 -8.51 11.33
N TRP A 134 -26.41 -8.17 12.52
CA TRP A 134 -26.72 -6.79 12.94
C TRP A 134 -25.54 -5.80 12.87
N TYR A 135 -24.29 -6.29 12.87
CA TYR A 135 -23.09 -5.44 12.82
C TYR A 135 -23.03 -4.56 11.57
N LEU A 136 -23.41 -5.10 10.39
CA LEU A 136 -23.29 -4.38 9.12
C LEU A 136 -24.23 -3.17 9.02
N PRO A 137 -25.54 -3.29 9.29
CA PRO A 137 -26.42 -2.13 9.37
C PRO A 137 -26.01 -1.18 10.50
N ALA A 138 -25.62 -1.70 11.67
CA ALA A 138 -25.14 -0.87 12.77
C ALA A 138 -23.90 -0.04 12.42
N LEU A 139 -22.97 -0.61 11.65
CA LEU A 139 -21.77 0.09 11.17
C LEU A 139 -22.13 1.22 10.20
N MET A 140 -23.05 0.97 9.27
CA MET A 140 -23.51 1.99 8.31
C MET A 140 -24.19 3.15 9.05
N LEU A 141 -25.15 2.84 9.92
CA LEU A 141 -25.89 3.84 10.69
C LEU A 141 -24.95 4.64 11.61
N GLY A 142 -24.08 3.94 12.34
CA GLY A 142 -23.12 4.59 13.23
C GLY A 142 -22.17 5.54 12.49
N VAL A 143 -21.66 5.15 11.32
CA VAL A 143 -20.80 6.03 10.49
C VAL A 143 -21.57 7.26 10.02
N LEU A 144 -22.81 7.09 9.57
CA LEU A 144 -23.66 8.21 9.11
C LEU A 144 -23.95 9.19 10.25
N ILE A 145 -24.32 8.70 11.43
CA ILE A 145 -24.54 9.51 12.64
C ILE A 145 -23.26 10.25 13.02
N THR A 146 -22.13 9.55 13.13
CA THR A 146 -20.86 10.18 13.51
C THR A 146 -20.41 11.25 12.51
N TYR A 147 -20.53 10.97 11.21
CA TYR A 147 -20.18 11.94 10.17
C TYR A 147 -21.10 13.16 10.20
N TRP A 148 -22.40 12.95 10.34
CA TRP A 148 -23.38 14.04 10.44
C TRP A 148 -23.13 14.90 11.68
N LEU A 149 -22.96 14.31 12.87
CA LEU A 149 -22.62 15.06 14.09
C LEU A 149 -21.30 15.83 13.95
N LYS A 150 -20.29 15.25 13.31
CA LYS A 150 -18.98 15.90 13.10
C LYS A 150 -19.06 17.14 12.21
N ARG A 151 -20.06 17.21 11.32
CA ARG A 151 -20.31 18.38 10.47
C ARG A 151 -20.76 19.60 11.28
N TRP A 152 -21.51 19.38 12.34
CA TRP A 152 -22.14 20.45 13.13
C TRP A 152 -21.45 20.72 14.47
N CYS A 153 -20.72 19.73 15.00
CA CYS A 153 -20.18 19.78 16.35
C CYS A 153 -18.65 19.59 16.39
N SER A 154 -18.04 20.15 17.45
CA SER A 154 -16.66 19.84 17.81
C SER A 154 -16.55 18.39 18.31
N ILE A 155 -15.36 17.79 18.23
CA ILE A 155 -15.14 16.40 18.64
C ILE A 155 -15.58 16.13 20.10
N LYS A 156 -15.46 17.12 20.99
CA LYS A 156 -15.88 17.02 22.40
C LYS A 156 -17.40 16.83 22.52
N TRP A 157 -18.17 17.59 21.75
CA TRP A 157 -19.63 17.48 21.71
C TRP A 157 -20.09 16.18 21.05
N VAL A 158 -19.45 15.77 19.96
CA VAL A 158 -19.74 14.48 19.33
C VAL A 158 -19.51 13.32 20.31
N LEU A 159 -18.39 13.36 21.06
CA LEU A 159 -18.12 12.37 22.10
C LEU A 159 -19.18 12.43 23.22
N GLY A 160 -19.55 13.61 23.71
CA GLY A 160 -20.59 13.76 24.74
C GLY A 160 -21.95 13.18 24.32
N ILE A 161 -22.40 13.49 23.10
CA ILE A 161 -23.67 12.96 22.55
C ILE A 161 -23.61 11.43 22.42
N THR A 162 -22.51 10.89 21.89
CA THR A 162 -22.39 9.44 21.69
C THR A 162 -22.20 8.65 23.00
N VAL A 163 -21.57 9.25 24.02
CA VAL A 163 -21.54 8.70 25.38
C VAL A 163 -22.95 8.68 25.99
N PHE A 164 -23.72 9.76 25.83
CA PHE A 164 -25.11 9.79 26.29
C PHE A 164 -25.96 8.69 25.64
N LEU A 165 -25.87 8.53 24.31
CA LEU A 165 -26.55 7.46 23.59
C LEU A 165 -26.14 6.07 24.10
N TYR A 166 -24.85 5.85 24.37
CA TYR A 166 -24.36 4.60 24.95
C TYR A 166 -24.90 4.35 26.35
N LEU A 167 -25.02 5.37 27.20
CA LEU A 167 -25.60 5.24 28.54
C LEU A 167 -27.08 4.86 28.48
N VAL A 168 -27.84 5.46 27.56
CA VAL A 168 -29.24 5.05 27.31
C VAL A 168 -29.28 3.58 26.88
N GLY A 169 -28.40 3.16 25.97
CA GLY A 169 -28.35 1.76 25.55
C GLY A 169 -27.98 0.81 26.69
N LEU A 170 -27.02 1.19 27.53
CA LEU A 170 -26.52 0.43 28.68
C LEU A 170 -27.62 0.18 29.70
N LEU A 171 -28.41 1.22 30.01
CA LEU A 171 -29.55 1.15 30.91
C LEU A 171 -30.72 0.33 30.35
N GLY A 172 -30.82 0.18 29.02
CA GLY A 172 -31.77 -0.74 28.38
C GLY A 172 -31.28 -2.19 28.27
N ASP A 173 -30.03 -2.48 28.61
CA ASP A 173 -29.40 -3.78 28.40
C ASP A 173 -28.86 -4.36 29.71
N SER A 174 -27.56 -4.26 29.98
CA SER A 174 -26.91 -4.84 31.16
C SER A 174 -27.31 -4.21 32.50
N TYR A 175 -27.89 -3.01 32.49
CA TYR A 175 -28.36 -2.29 33.70
C TYR A 175 -29.89 -2.20 33.78
N TYR A 176 -30.63 -2.93 32.95
CA TYR A 176 -32.08 -2.83 32.84
C TYR A 176 -32.84 -3.04 34.16
N GLY A 177 -32.36 -3.94 35.02
CA GLY A 177 -32.98 -4.19 36.32
C GLY A 177 -33.03 -2.97 37.25
N LEU A 178 -32.22 -1.92 37.01
CA LEU A 178 -32.36 -0.64 37.70
C LEU A 178 -33.51 0.21 37.15
N MET A 179 -33.75 0.14 35.83
CA MET A 179 -34.81 0.89 35.17
C MET A 179 -36.18 0.26 35.40
N GLU A 180 -36.23 -1.07 35.51
CA GLU A 180 -37.46 -1.82 35.78
C GLU A 180 -38.11 -1.43 37.12
N GLN A 181 -37.31 -0.98 38.09
CA GLN A 181 -37.76 -0.56 39.42
C GLN A 181 -38.49 0.80 39.40
N VAL A 182 -38.36 1.58 38.34
CA VAL A 182 -38.96 2.93 38.21
C VAL A 182 -40.01 2.91 37.11
N SER A 183 -41.29 3.07 37.48
CA SER A 183 -42.44 2.92 36.57
C SER A 183 -42.34 3.76 35.29
N VAL A 184 -41.98 5.04 35.41
CA VAL A 184 -41.85 5.96 34.27
C VAL A 184 -40.73 5.53 33.32
N LEU A 185 -39.60 5.06 33.85
CA LEU A 185 -38.48 4.62 33.02
C LEU A 185 -38.80 3.28 32.35
N ARG A 186 -39.46 2.36 33.05
CA ARG A 186 -39.91 1.09 32.47
C ARG A 186 -40.85 1.30 31.27
N GLU A 187 -41.81 2.22 31.38
CA GLU A 187 -42.69 2.57 30.26
C GLU A 187 -41.92 3.24 29.10
N GLY A 188 -40.99 4.15 29.41
CA GLY A 188 -40.12 4.78 28.42
C GLY A 188 -39.26 3.77 27.64
N TYR A 189 -38.66 2.80 28.33
CA TYR A 189 -37.95 1.69 27.67
C TYR A 189 -38.90 0.72 26.96
N GLY A 190 -40.13 0.54 27.44
CA GLY A 190 -41.16 -0.23 26.73
C GLY A 190 -41.47 0.33 25.35
N VAL A 191 -41.59 1.66 25.23
CA VAL A 191 -41.71 2.34 23.93
C VAL A 191 -40.47 2.11 23.08
N LEU A 192 -39.27 2.21 23.67
CA LEU A 192 -38.03 1.95 22.95
C LEU A 192 -37.98 0.52 22.39
N PHE A 193 -38.40 -0.47 23.18
CA PHE A 193 -38.44 -1.88 22.77
C PHE A 193 -39.53 -2.22 21.75
N SER A 194 -40.52 -1.34 21.55
CA SER A 194 -41.47 -1.47 20.44
C SER A 194 -40.86 -1.15 19.08
N THR A 195 -39.71 -0.46 19.06
CA THR A 195 -39.02 -0.04 17.83
C THR A 195 -37.67 -0.74 17.64
N PHE A 196 -37.06 -1.21 18.73
CA PHE A 196 -35.77 -1.91 18.70
C PHE A 196 -35.87 -3.17 19.55
N GLU A 197 -35.56 -4.34 18.99
CA GLU A 197 -35.53 -5.56 19.81
C GLU A 197 -34.45 -5.50 20.90
N TYR A 198 -33.34 -4.83 20.58
CA TYR A 198 -32.20 -4.64 21.47
C TYR A 198 -31.66 -3.21 21.40
N THR A 199 -31.17 -2.71 22.53
CA THR A 199 -30.44 -1.42 22.55
C THR A 199 -29.00 -1.56 22.07
N ARG A 200 -28.44 -2.77 21.97
CA ARG A 200 -27.16 -3.05 21.30
C ARG A 200 -27.31 -2.97 19.77
N ASN A 201 -27.44 -1.75 19.25
CA ASN A 201 -27.72 -1.49 17.84
C ASN A 201 -26.91 -0.32 17.25
N GLY A 202 -27.20 0.04 15.99
CA GLY A 202 -26.49 1.11 15.28
C GLY A 202 -26.66 2.52 15.84
N LEU A 203 -27.65 2.75 16.72
CA LEU A 203 -27.94 4.06 17.31
C LEU A 203 -27.27 4.22 18.68
N PHE A 204 -27.49 3.28 19.61
CA PHE A 204 -27.00 3.43 20.97
C PHE A 204 -25.60 2.84 21.20
N PHE A 205 -25.16 1.89 20.37
CA PHE A 205 -23.89 1.19 20.59
C PHE A 205 -22.78 1.63 19.64
N ALA A 206 -23.00 1.55 18.32
CA ALA A 206 -21.95 1.75 17.31
C ALA A 206 -21.29 3.15 17.31
N PRO A 207 -22.03 4.28 17.44
CA PRO A 207 -21.45 5.61 17.24
C PRO A 207 -20.31 5.95 18.19
N LEU A 208 -20.39 5.54 19.47
CA LEU A 208 -19.35 5.84 20.47
C LEU A 208 -18.01 5.24 20.07
N PHE A 209 -17.98 3.96 19.69
CA PHE A 209 -16.76 3.28 19.29
C PHE A 209 -16.18 3.83 17.98
N ILE A 210 -17.04 4.21 17.02
CA ILE A 210 -16.59 4.88 15.79
C ILE A 210 -15.93 6.24 16.10
N VAL A 211 -16.52 7.02 17.00
CA VAL A 211 -15.97 8.32 17.46
C VAL A 211 -14.65 8.13 18.20
N LEU A 212 -14.52 7.10 19.04
CA LEU A 212 -13.26 6.76 19.68
C LEU A 212 -12.17 6.44 18.65
N GLY A 213 -12.47 5.64 17.63
CA GLY A 213 -11.57 5.42 16.50
C GLY A 213 -11.19 6.71 15.77
N MET A 214 -12.16 7.58 15.50
CA MET A 214 -11.93 8.90 14.89
C MET A 214 -11.01 9.78 15.76
N SER A 215 -11.19 9.81 17.08
CA SER A 215 -10.36 10.63 17.98
C SER A 215 -8.88 10.25 17.94
N LEU A 216 -8.60 8.96 17.72
CA LEU A 216 -7.25 8.42 17.60
C LEU A 216 -6.53 8.80 16.30
N THR A 217 -7.25 9.24 15.27
CA THR A 217 -6.64 9.71 14.00
C THR A 217 -5.73 10.93 14.17
N LYS A 218 -6.04 11.78 15.16
CA LYS A 218 -5.25 12.98 15.49
C LYS A 218 -4.25 12.73 16.64
N ALA A 219 -4.38 11.59 17.31
CA ALA A 219 -3.64 11.23 18.52
C ALA A 219 -2.25 10.63 18.26
N ASP A 220 -1.75 10.63 17.01
CA ASP A 220 -0.34 10.34 16.68
C ASP A 220 0.68 11.18 17.49
N ARG A 221 0.21 12.15 18.30
CA ARG A 221 0.97 12.99 19.22
C ARG A 221 1.11 12.44 20.65
N TYR A 222 0.27 11.53 21.14
CA TYR A 222 0.35 11.00 22.50
C TYR A 222 0.96 9.60 22.52
N LYS A 223 2.28 9.55 22.72
CA LYS A 223 3.07 8.32 22.85
C LYS A 223 2.91 7.70 24.24
N MET A 224 1.82 6.97 24.50
CA MET A 224 1.90 5.93 25.52
C MET A 224 2.76 4.79 24.96
N THR A 225 3.76 4.33 25.71
CA THR A 225 4.55 3.17 25.28
C THR A 225 3.66 1.93 25.23
N THR A 226 4.02 0.94 24.41
CA THR A 226 3.28 -0.33 24.31
C THR A 226 3.11 -0.99 25.68
N ALA A 227 4.13 -0.87 26.55
CA ALA A 227 4.09 -1.37 27.92
C ALA A 227 3.00 -0.70 28.77
N ILE A 228 2.92 0.63 28.77
CA ILE A 228 1.89 1.36 29.54
C ILE A 228 0.51 1.04 28.99
N SER A 229 0.35 1.01 27.66
CA SER A 229 -0.92 0.64 27.02
C SER A 229 -1.36 -0.79 27.40
N GLY A 230 -0.42 -1.71 27.54
CA GLY A 230 -0.67 -3.08 27.99
C GLY A 230 -1.15 -3.16 29.44
N VAL A 231 -0.47 -2.47 30.35
CA VAL A 231 -0.87 -2.41 31.77
C VAL A 231 -2.24 -1.75 31.92
N THR A 232 -2.47 -0.63 31.22
CA THR A 232 -3.77 0.06 31.24
C THR A 232 -4.88 -0.82 30.70
N PHE A 233 -4.67 -1.52 29.58
CA PHE A 233 -5.66 -2.46 29.05
C PHE A 233 -5.94 -3.60 30.03
N GLY A 234 -4.91 -4.21 30.63
CA GLY A 234 -5.07 -5.27 31.61
C GLY A 234 -5.89 -4.85 32.83
N ALA A 235 -5.61 -3.66 33.38
CA ALA A 235 -6.36 -3.11 34.51
C ALA A 235 -7.84 -2.85 34.15
N LEU A 236 -8.11 -2.25 32.98
CA LEU A 236 -9.47 -1.96 32.51
C LEU A 236 -10.26 -3.24 32.21
N LEU A 237 -9.60 -4.27 31.68
CA LEU A 237 -10.21 -5.59 31.52
C LEU A 237 -10.56 -6.21 32.88
N GLY A 238 -9.69 -6.07 33.89
CA GLY A 238 -9.96 -6.49 35.26
C GLY A 238 -11.21 -5.83 35.84
N PHE A 239 -11.35 -4.50 35.70
CA PHE A 239 -12.55 -3.78 36.13
C PHE A 239 -13.81 -4.21 35.37
N MET A 240 -13.70 -4.46 34.07
CA MET A 240 -14.81 -4.98 33.27
C MET A 240 -15.24 -6.39 33.73
N ILE A 241 -14.30 -7.25 34.12
CA ILE A 241 -14.61 -8.57 34.68
C ILE A 241 -15.38 -8.43 36.00
N ILE A 242 -14.90 -7.55 36.90
CA ILE A 242 -15.58 -7.28 38.17
C ILE A 242 -16.99 -6.75 37.92
N GLU A 243 -17.15 -5.77 37.03
CA GLU A 243 -18.44 -5.20 36.65
C GLU A 243 -19.41 -6.28 36.14
N GLY A 244 -18.97 -7.12 35.19
CA GLY A 244 -19.82 -8.18 34.64
C GLY A 244 -20.27 -9.21 35.68
N ILE A 245 -19.38 -9.60 36.59
CA ILE A 245 -19.72 -10.52 37.69
C ILE A 245 -20.74 -9.88 38.64
N VAL A 246 -20.52 -8.63 39.05
CA VAL A 246 -21.41 -7.91 39.97
C VAL A 246 -22.80 -7.75 39.37
N LEU A 247 -22.90 -7.32 38.11
CA LEU A 247 -24.19 -7.16 37.44
C LEU A 247 -24.97 -8.47 37.38
N ARG A 248 -24.29 -9.57 37.05
CA ARG A 248 -24.91 -10.90 36.99
C ARG A 248 -25.36 -11.39 38.38
N GLN A 249 -24.57 -11.16 39.43
CA GLN A 249 -24.95 -11.50 40.80
C GLN A 249 -26.17 -10.70 41.27
N LEU A 250 -26.27 -9.44 40.85
CA LEU A 250 -27.41 -8.58 41.15
C LEU A 250 -28.62 -8.83 40.24
N HIS A 251 -28.53 -9.75 39.27
CA HIS A 251 -29.59 -10.08 38.31
C HIS A 251 -30.14 -8.84 37.56
N LEU A 252 -29.29 -7.84 37.33
CA LEU A 252 -29.67 -6.60 36.63
C LEU A 252 -29.70 -6.71 35.09
N PRO A 253 -28.84 -7.49 34.43
CA PRO A 253 -28.82 -7.55 32.97
C PRO A 253 -30.09 -8.16 32.38
N ARG A 254 -30.67 -7.48 31.39
CA ARG A 254 -31.58 -8.12 30.43
C ARG A 254 -30.77 -8.96 29.42
N HIS A 255 -29.64 -8.40 28.96
CA HIS A 255 -28.63 -9.11 28.20
C HIS A 255 -27.22 -8.70 28.65
N ASP A 256 -26.30 -9.65 28.70
CA ASP A 256 -24.90 -9.43 29.09
C ASP A 256 -24.07 -8.92 27.92
N SER A 257 -24.25 -7.66 27.49
CA SER A 257 -23.64 -7.19 26.23
C SER A 257 -23.02 -5.79 26.23
N MET A 258 -23.40 -4.92 27.17
CA MET A 258 -22.85 -3.56 27.32
C MET A 258 -22.25 -3.36 28.72
N TYR A 259 -21.10 -2.69 28.83
CA TYR A 259 -20.48 -2.39 30.14
C TYR A 259 -19.89 -1.00 30.16
N ILE A 260 -19.76 -0.39 31.34
CA ILE A 260 -19.08 0.90 31.52
C ILE A 260 -17.60 0.74 31.18
N PHE A 261 -16.94 -0.29 31.73
CA PHE A 261 -15.52 -0.53 31.50
C PHE A 261 -15.20 -1.11 30.12
N LEU A 262 -16.20 -1.57 29.35
CA LEU A 262 -16.02 -1.99 27.95
C LEU A 262 -15.47 -0.85 27.09
N VAL A 263 -15.96 0.38 27.29
CA VAL A 263 -15.58 1.56 26.51
C VAL A 263 -14.08 1.86 26.64
N PRO A 264 -13.53 2.10 27.85
CA PRO A 264 -12.11 2.34 28.02
C PRO A 264 -11.26 1.09 27.73
N ALA A 265 -11.74 -0.13 28.02
CA ALA A 265 -10.98 -1.36 27.74
C ALA A 265 -10.70 -1.55 26.25
N VAL A 266 -11.72 -1.38 25.39
CA VAL A 266 -11.54 -1.52 23.93
C VAL A 266 -10.69 -0.38 23.37
N TYR A 267 -10.81 0.84 23.93
CA TYR A 267 -9.92 1.95 23.58
C TYR A 267 -8.45 1.64 23.92
N GLY A 268 -8.19 1.17 25.15
CA GLY A 268 -6.86 0.77 25.61
C GLY A 268 -6.27 -0.38 24.81
N LEU A 269 -7.10 -1.39 24.49
CA LEU A 269 -6.73 -2.49 23.60
C LEU A 269 -6.31 -1.96 22.23
N PHE A 270 -7.09 -1.08 21.61
CA PHE A 270 -6.76 -0.55 20.30
C PHE A 270 -5.45 0.26 20.34
N CYS A 271 -5.24 1.10 21.36
CA CYS A 271 -3.97 1.80 21.58
C CYS A 271 -2.77 0.85 21.72
N LEU A 272 -2.93 -0.23 22.48
CA LEU A 272 -1.92 -1.29 22.61
C LEU A 272 -1.60 -1.91 21.23
N LEU A 273 -2.61 -2.22 20.43
CA LEU A 273 -2.47 -2.83 19.11
C LEU A 273 -1.79 -1.92 18.08
N LEU A 274 -1.97 -0.60 18.19
CA LEU A 274 -1.26 0.38 17.35
C LEU A 274 0.26 0.37 17.61
N GLY A 275 0.71 -0.08 18.78
CA GLY A 275 2.12 -0.17 19.16
C GLY A 275 2.89 -1.32 18.50
N PHE A 276 2.20 -2.34 17.97
CA PHE A 276 2.83 -3.51 17.35
C PHE A 276 3.14 -3.28 15.87
N LYS A 277 4.42 -3.17 15.54
CA LYS A 277 4.93 -3.15 14.16
C LYS A 277 5.24 -4.58 13.70
N GLY A 278 4.77 -4.96 12.52
CA GLY A 278 5.03 -6.30 11.98
C GLY A 278 5.06 -6.33 10.45
N LYS A 279 5.78 -7.31 9.91
CA LYS A 279 5.81 -7.66 8.49
C LYS A 279 4.83 -8.81 8.28
N GLY A 280 3.76 -8.61 7.53
CA GLY A 280 2.80 -9.69 7.30
C GLY A 280 1.73 -9.33 6.27
N ARG A 281 1.23 -10.33 5.54
CA ARG A 281 0.17 -10.22 4.53
C ARG A 281 -1.15 -9.66 5.12
N THR A 282 -1.24 -8.34 5.27
CA THR A 282 -2.35 -7.68 5.98
C THR A 282 -3.69 -7.75 5.24
N GLU A 283 -3.69 -7.80 3.90
CA GLU A 283 -4.94 -7.79 3.12
C GLU A 283 -5.71 -9.13 3.18
N HIS A 284 -4.97 -10.23 3.27
CA HIS A 284 -5.55 -11.58 3.38
C HIS A 284 -6.29 -11.72 4.70
N LEU A 285 -5.63 -11.41 5.82
CA LEU A 285 -6.22 -11.50 7.17
C LEU A 285 -7.48 -10.62 7.32
N ARG A 286 -7.44 -9.39 6.79
CA ARG A 286 -8.61 -8.49 6.79
C ARG A 286 -9.81 -9.09 6.05
N SER A 287 -9.57 -9.67 4.86
CA SER A 287 -10.65 -10.29 4.09
C SER A 287 -11.14 -11.58 4.76
N LEU A 288 -10.23 -12.36 5.33
CA LEU A 288 -10.53 -13.60 6.04
C LEU A 288 -11.41 -13.32 7.27
N SER A 289 -11.07 -12.33 8.11
CA SER A 289 -11.87 -11.99 9.29
C SER A 289 -13.32 -11.58 8.96
N THR A 290 -13.52 -10.86 7.85
CA THR A 290 -14.86 -10.48 7.40
C THR A 290 -15.68 -11.71 6.99
N TRP A 291 -15.08 -12.64 6.25
CA TRP A 291 -15.78 -13.85 5.83
C TRP A 291 -16.02 -14.82 6.98
N ILE A 292 -15.13 -14.88 7.98
CA ILE A 292 -15.38 -15.63 9.21
C ILE A 292 -16.62 -15.10 9.91
N TYR A 293 -16.73 -13.77 10.05
CA TYR A 293 -17.92 -13.14 10.62
C TYR A 293 -19.19 -13.47 9.82
N ILE A 294 -19.14 -13.46 8.49
CA ILE A 294 -20.33 -13.72 7.66
C ILE A 294 -20.73 -15.20 7.66
N LEU A 295 -19.77 -16.13 7.63
CA LEU A 295 -20.02 -17.56 7.40
C LEU A 295 -20.20 -18.39 8.68
N HIS A 296 -19.79 -17.88 9.85
CA HIS A 296 -19.86 -18.68 11.08
C HIS A 296 -21.29 -19.17 11.45
N PRO A 297 -22.38 -18.41 11.28
CA PRO A 297 -23.72 -18.91 11.59
C PRO A 297 -24.12 -20.09 10.70
N LEU A 298 -23.78 -20.02 9.41
CA LEU A 298 -23.97 -21.14 8.49
C LEU A 298 -23.16 -22.37 8.92
N ALA A 299 -21.91 -22.17 9.36
CA ALA A 299 -21.10 -23.26 9.88
C ALA A 299 -21.70 -23.91 11.14
N ILE A 300 -22.32 -23.14 12.05
CA ILE A 300 -23.04 -23.67 13.21
C ILE A 300 -24.16 -24.62 12.76
N VAL A 301 -24.99 -24.18 11.83
CA VAL A 301 -26.11 -25.00 11.31
C VAL A 301 -25.60 -26.26 10.61
N LEU A 302 -24.55 -26.14 9.79
CA LEU A 302 -23.96 -27.28 9.09
C LEU A 302 -23.34 -28.30 10.05
N VAL A 303 -22.58 -27.86 11.06
CA VAL A 303 -21.99 -28.76 12.06
C VAL A 303 -23.08 -29.51 12.82
N ARG A 304 -24.18 -28.83 13.20
CA ARG A 304 -25.34 -29.48 13.83
C ARG A 304 -26.03 -30.48 12.90
N GLY A 305 -26.22 -30.12 11.63
CA GLY A 305 -26.82 -30.99 10.61
C GLY A 305 -25.99 -32.25 10.37
N VAL A 306 -24.68 -32.12 10.21
CA VAL A 306 -23.74 -33.25 10.04
C VAL A 306 -23.74 -34.14 11.28
N GLY A 307 -23.71 -33.56 12.49
CA GLY A 307 -23.80 -34.33 13.74
C GLY A 307 -25.05 -35.21 13.78
N LYS A 308 -26.20 -34.66 13.37
CA LYS A 308 -27.48 -35.40 13.33
C LYS A 308 -27.48 -36.52 12.30
N VAL A 309 -27.01 -36.26 11.08
CA VAL A 309 -27.01 -37.26 9.99
C VAL A 309 -26.00 -38.38 10.23
N ALA A 310 -24.82 -38.05 10.78
CA ALA A 310 -23.77 -39.01 11.07
C ALA A 310 -23.98 -39.79 12.40
N GLY A 311 -25.00 -39.44 13.18
CA GLY A 311 -25.22 -40.02 14.52
C GLY A 311 -24.14 -39.62 15.55
N LEU A 312 -23.40 -38.54 15.31
CA LEU A 312 -22.28 -38.08 16.14
C LEU A 312 -22.64 -36.85 17.00
N THR A 313 -23.93 -36.58 17.21
CA THR A 313 -24.43 -35.41 17.96
C THR A 313 -23.81 -35.28 19.35
N ALA A 314 -23.68 -36.38 20.09
CA ALA A 314 -23.09 -36.39 21.44
C ALA A 314 -21.63 -35.90 21.47
N ILE A 315 -20.88 -36.15 20.40
CA ILE A 315 -19.46 -35.80 20.32
C ILE A 315 -19.27 -34.40 19.72
N ILE A 316 -20.00 -34.09 18.63
CA ILE A 316 -19.78 -32.89 17.82
C ILE A 316 -20.63 -31.70 18.26
N VAL A 317 -21.79 -31.94 18.90
CA VAL A 317 -22.75 -30.89 19.25
C VAL A 317 -22.86 -30.71 20.76
N GLU A 318 -22.92 -31.79 21.55
CA GLU A 318 -23.10 -31.71 23.01
C GLU A 318 -21.80 -31.34 23.74
N ASN A 319 -20.64 -31.76 23.24
CA ASN A 319 -19.37 -31.26 23.75
C ASN A 319 -19.11 -29.85 23.20
N SER A 320 -19.30 -28.84 24.06
CA SER A 320 -19.26 -27.44 23.66
C SER A 320 -17.92 -26.99 23.07
N LEU A 321 -16.81 -27.54 23.54
CA LEU A 321 -15.48 -27.20 23.04
C LEU A 321 -15.24 -27.82 21.67
N VAL A 322 -15.64 -29.09 21.49
CA VAL A 322 -15.56 -29.76 20.18
C VAL A 322 -16.47 -29.06 19.17
N HIS A 323 -17.68 -28.66 19.59
CA HIS A 323 -18.59 -27.90 18.75
C HIS A 323 -17.97 -26.58 18.29
N TYR A 324 -17.39 -25.80 19.20
CA TYR A 324 -16.68 -24.57 18.88
C TYR A 324 -15.54 -24.80 17.88
N LEU A 325 -14.65 -25.78 18.14
CA LEU A 325 -13.51 -26.07 17.26
C LEU A 325 -13.95 -26.53 15.87
N ALA A 326 -15.01 -27.34 15.78
CA ALA A 326 -15.59 -27.78 14.51
C ALA A 326 -16.15 -26.59 13.71
N VAL A 327 -16.88 -25.69 14.37
CA VAL A 327 -17.41 -24.46 13.75
C VAL A 327 -16.26 -23.56 13.30
N VAL A 328 -15.22 -23.36 14.11
CA VAL A 328 -14.03 -22.58 13.74
C VAL A 328 -13.35 -23.17 12.50
N LEU A 329 -13.10 -24.48 12.50
CA LEU A 329 -12.44 -25.15 11.38
C LEU A 329 -13.23 -25.02 10.09
N LEU A 330 -14.53 -25.33 10.13
CA LEU A 330 -15.40 -25.25 8.96
C LEU A 330 -15.50 -23.81 8.44
N THR A 331 -15.63 -22.84 9.34
CA THR A 331 -15.68 -21.42 9.00
C THR A 331 -14.38 -20.94 8.37
N LEU A 332 -13.22 -21.36 8.90
CA LEU A 332 -11.91 -21.01 8.33
C LEU A 332 -11.74 -21.59 6.92
N ILE A 333 -12.08 -22.85 6.71
CA ILE A 333 -12.02 -23.51 5.39
C ILE A 333 -12.93 -22.79 4.39
N GLY A 334 -14.20 -22.54 4.77
CA GLY A 334 -15.15 -21.83 3.93
C GLY A 334 -14.69 -20.40 3.61
N SER A 335 -14.18 -19.68 4.61
CA SER A 335 -13.68 -18.31 4.43
C SER A 335 -12.45 -18.27 3.52
N GLU A 336 -11.51 -19.21 3.67
CA GLU A 336 -10.32 -19.31 2.82
C GLU A 336 -10.71 -19.64 1.37
N ALA A 337 -11.66 -20.56 1.17
CA ALA A 337 -12.21 -20.87 -0.15
C ALA A 337 -12.83 -19.63 -0.81
N VAL A 338 -13.68 -18.89 -0.09
CA VAL A 338 -14.27 -17.64 -0.62
C VAL A 338 -13.20 -16.59 -0.91
N VAL A 339 -12.21 -16.41 -0.04
CA VAL A 339 -11.11 -15.47 -0.29
C VAL A 339 -10.31 -15.86 -1.53
N ARG A 340 -9.99 -17.15 -1.73
CA ARG A 340 -9.28 -17.63 -2.93
C ARG A 340 -10.11 -17.52 -4.21
N LEU A 341 -11.41 -17.81 -4.15
CA LEU A 341 -12.30 -17.67 -5.31
C LEU A 341 -12.49 -16.20 -5.70
N THR A 342 -12.69 -15.33 -4.70
CA THR A 342 -12.85 -13.88 -4.93
C THR A 342 -11.52 -13.17 -5.22
N SER A 343 -10.37 -13.76 -4.87
CA SER A 343 -9.05 -13.26 -5.28
C SER A 343 -8.68 -13.74 -6.68
N ARG A 344 -9.03 -14.97 -7.08
CA ARG A 344 -8.88 -15.49 -8.45
C ARG A 344 -9.72 -14.72 -9.48
N SER A 345 -10.92 -14.28 -9.11
CA SER A 345 -11.78 -13.44 -9.97
C SER A 345 -11.32 -11.97 -10.02
N LYS A 346 -10.47 -11.53 -9.08
CA LYS A 346 -9.72 -10.29 -9.22
C LYS A 346 -8.37 -10.55 -9.85
N GLY A 347 -8.39 -10.99 -11.11
CA GLY A 347 -7.50 -10.29 -12.03
C GLY A 347 -7.72 -8.81 -11.75
N LYS A 348 -6.68 -8.07 -11.34
CA LYS A 348 -6.72 -6.62 -11.57
C LYS A 348 -7.18 -6.56 -13.04
N THR A 349 -8.36 -6.03 -13.33
CA THR A 349 -8.59 -5.51 -14.67
C THR A 349 -7.52 -4.44 -14.75
N ILE A 350 -6.38 -4.84 -15.31
CA ILE A 350 -5.32 -3.94 -15.67
C ILE A 350 -6.00 -3.18 -16.78
N ASN A 351 -6.61 -2.05 -16.39
CA ASN A 351 -7.17 -1.08 -17.30
C ASN A 351 -5.98 -0.62 -18.15
N GLN A 352 -5.83 -1.32 -19.27
CA GLN A 352 -4.93 -1.11 -20.40
C GLN A 352 -5.73 -0.38 -21.49
N ASP A 353 -6.66 0.49 -21.08
CA ASP A 353 -7.67 1.08 -21.96
C ASP A 353 -7.05 2.17 -22.86
N ARG A 354 -5.86 2.69 -22.51
CA ARG A 354 -5.19 3.78 -23.22
C ARG A 354 -3.71 3.51 -23.51
N ALA A 355 -2.82 3.81 -22.57
CA ALA A 355 -1.38 3.63 -22.67
C ALA A 355 -0.83 3.17 -21.32
N TRP A 356 0.10 2.22 -21.33
CA TRP A 356 0.66 1.61 -20.13
C TRP A 356 2.10 1.16 -20.35
N ALA A 357 2.85 1.07 -19.25
CA ALA A 357 4.16 0.46 -19.20
C ALA A 357 4.06 -0.89 -18.49
N GLU A 358 4.47 -1.97 -19.15
CA GLU A 358 4.64 -3.29 -18.54
C GLU A 358 6.04 -3.39 -17.95
N ILE A 359 6.12 -3.77 -16.68
CA ILE A 359 7.35 -3.85 -15.90
C ILE A 359 7.56 -5.31 -15.49
N ASN A 360 8.49 -5.99 -16.14
CA ASN A 360 8.77 -7.39 -15.92
C ASN A 360 9.70 -7.57 -14.71
N LEU A 361 9.13 -7.98 -13.58
CA LEU A 361 9.88 -8.10 -12.34
C LEU A 361 10.86 -9.29 -12.34
N ASN A 362 10.64 -10.29 -13.19
CA ASN A 362 11.58 -11.40 -13.34
C ASN A 362 12.83 -10.97 -14.09
N HIS A 363 12.70 -10.08 -15.09
CA HIS A 363 13.85 -9.49 -15.77
C HIS A 363 14.68 -8.62 -14.82
N LEU A 364 14.03 -7.85 -13.94
CA LEU A 364 14.71 -7.06 -12.92
C LEU A 364 15.56 -7.93 -11.99
N GLU A 365 15.01 -9.05 -11.50
CA GLU A 365 15.75 -9.97 -10.63
C GLU A 365 16.87 -10.68 -11.38
N HIS A 366 16.64 -11.09 -12.63
CA HIS A 366 17.68 -11.64 -13.51
C HIS A 366 18.86 -10.66 -13.65
N ASN A 367 18.58 -9.39 -13.96
CA ASN A 367 19.62 -8.36 -14.11
C ASN A 367 20.39 -8.11 -12.80
N LEU A 368 19.70 -8.14 -11.66
CA LEU A 368 20.35 -8.05 -10.36
C LEU A 368 21.33 -9.22 -10.14
N MET A 369 20.97 -10.43 -10.55
CA MET A 369 21.84 -11.60 -10.42
C MET A 369 23.03 -11.52 -11.37
N GLU A 370 22.85 -11.04 -12.60
CA GLU A 370 23.95 -10.78 -13.53
C GLU A 370 24.93 -9.76 -12.95
N ILE A 371 24.44 -8.66 -12.37
CA ILE A 371 25.31 -7.67 -11.71
C ILE A 371 26.06 -8.30 -10.52
N LYS A 372 25.37 -9.10 -9.69
CA LYS A 372 25.99 -9.82 -8.56
C LYS A 372 27.03 -10.85 -8.99
N ARG A 373 26.91 -11.42 -10.19
CA ARG A 373 27.88 -12.35 -10.76
C ARG A 373 29.20 -11.65 -11.12
N ILE A 374 29.12 -10.39 -11.56
CA ILE A 374 30.28 -9.61 -12.01
C ILE A 374 31.04 -9.03 -10.83
N VAL A 375 30.34 -8.51 -9.83
CA VAL A 375 30.98 -7.87 -8.67
C VAL A 375 31.53 -8.90 -7.67
N PRO A 376 32.58 -8.55 -6.90
CA PRO A 376 33.11 -9.41 -5.84
C PRO A 376 32.03 -9.81 -4.82
N SER A 377 32.13 -11.00 -4.22
CA SER A 377 31.13 -11.52 -3.28
C SER A 377 30.96 -10.69 -2.00
N ASN A 378 31.99 -9.93 -1.61
CA ASN A 378 31.96 -8.99 -0.49
C ASN A 378 31.45 -7.59 -0.89
N CYS A 379 31.20 -7.34 -2.17
CA CYS A 379 30.71 -6.07 -2.69
C CYS A 379 29.17 -6.04 -2.70
N SER A 380 28.57 -5.01 -2.10
CA SER A 380 27.11 -4.87 -2.07
C SER A 380 26.60 -3.93 -3.17
N VAL A 381 25.44 -4.25 -3.74
CA VAL A 381 24.80 -3.42 -4.77
C VAL A 381 23.93 -2.35 -4.12
N ILE A 382 24.15 -1.09 -4.48
CA ILE A 382 23.25 0.04 -4.26
C ILE A 382 22.35 0.15 -5.48
N ALA A 383 21.05 -0.13 -5.31
CA ALA A 383 20.07 0.02 -6.37
C ALA A 383 19.71 1.50 -6.55
N VAL A 384 20.01 2.05 -7.73
CA VAL A 384 19.72 3.45 -8.06
C VAL A 384 18.28 3.54 -8.59
N ILE A 385 17.41 4.14 -7.79
CA ILE A 385 15.95 4.17 -8.00
C ILE A 385 15.40 5.60 -8.09
N LYS A 386 16.26 6.57 -8.41
CA LYS A 386 15.89 7.96 -8.71
C LYS A 386 14.97 8.07 -9.93
N ALA A 387 14.26 9.19 -10.03
CA ALA A 387 13.31 9.52 -11.09
C ALA A 387 12.28 8.39 -11.30
N ASP A 388 11.57 8.03 -10.23
CA ASP A 388 10.59 6.94 -10.22
C ASP A 388 11.18 5.60 -10.71
N ALA A 389 12.38 5.25 -10.24
CA ALA A 389 13.18 4.12 -10.74
C ALA A 389 13.35 4.16 -12.28
N TYR A 390 13.85 5.28 -12.80
CA TYR A 390 13.99 5.51 -14.24
C TYR A 390 12.66 5.27 -14.99
N GLY A 391 11.54 5.72 -14.42
CA GLY A 391 10.20 5.53 -14.98
C GLY A 391 9.54 4.16 -14.76
N HIS A 392 10.16 3.25 -14.02
CA HIS A 392 9.63 1.89 -13.76
C HIS A 392 8.70 1.80 -12.54
N GLY A 393 8.65 2.84 -11.71
CA GLY A 393 7.90 2.88 -10.46
C GLY A 393 8.78 2.58 -9.25
N ALA A 394 9.18 3.61 -8.51
CA ALA A 394 10.21 3.50 -7.47
C ALA A 394 9.84 2.54 -6.34
N VAL A 395 8.59 2.58 -5.87
CA VAL A 395 8.15 1.78 -4.71
C VAL A 395 8.12 0.30 -5.04
N GLU A 396 7.44 -0.10 -6.11
CA GLU A 396 7.32 -1.50 -6.50
C GLU A 396 8.66 -2.13 -6.87
N ILE A 397 9.54 -1.37 -7.55
CA ILE A 397 10.92 -1.81 -7.84
C ILE A 397 11.71 -1.98 -6.53
N ALA A 398 11.66 -1.02 -5.61
CA ALA A 398 12.37 -1.11 -4.34
C ALA A 398 11.86 -2.28 -3.47
N GLU A 399 10.55 -2.52 -3.44
CA GLU A 399 9.95 -3.66 -2.73
C GLU A 399 10.45 -4.99 -3.29
N ARG A 400 10.45 -5.16 -4.62
CA ARG A 400 10.95 -6.38 -5.28
C ARG A 400 12.42 -6.60 -5.00
N LEU A 401 13.25 -5.57 -5.17
CA LEU A 401 14.69 -5.64 -4.90
C LEU A 401 14.98 -5.92 -3.42
N SER A 402 14.19 -5.35 -2.51
CA SER A 402 14.29 -5.64 -1.07
C SER A 402 13.98 -7.11 -0.77
N HIS A 403 12.96 -7.70 -1.40
CA HIS A 403 12.71 -9.14 -1.29
C HIS A 403 13.85 -9.99 -1.87
N ALA A 404 14.50 -9.53 -2.94
CA ALA A 404 15.70 -10.14 -3.53
C ALA A 404 17.00 -9.89 -2.73
N GLY A 405 16.90 -9.29 -1.52
CA GLY A 405 18.00 -9.11 -0.58
C GLY A 405 18.79 -7.81 -0.72
N VAL A 406 18.37 -6.87 -1.59
CA VAL A 406 18.99 -5.54 -1.65
C VAL A 406 18.64 -4.74 -0.39
N ARG A 407 19.63 -4.07 0.19
CA ARG A 407 19.49 -3.27 1.43
C ARG A 407 20.04 -1.85 1.29
N HIS A 408 20.54 -1.49 0.11
CA HIS A 408 21.09 -0.17 -0.16
C HIS A 408 20.42 0.39 -1.40
N PHE A 409 19.88 1.60 -1.27
CA PHE A 409 19.19 2.30 -2.33
C PHE A 409 19.76 3.71 -2.49
N ALA A 410 19.66 4.25 -3.70
CA ALA A 410 20.05 5.62 -3.96
C ALA A 410 18.95 6.36 -4.74
N VAL A 411 18.66 7.58 -4.29
CA VAL A 411 17.66 8.49 -4.84
C VAL A 411 18.31 9.84 -5.17
N ALA A 412 17.70 10.65 -6.03
CA ALA A 412 18.22 11.96 -6.39
C ALA A 412 17.93 12.99 -5.30
N GLU A 413 16.70 12.98 -4.76
CA GLU A 413 16.24 13.97 -3.79
C GLU A 413 15.61 13.35 -2.55
N ILE A 414 15.50 14.15 -1.49
CA ILE A 414 14.94 13.71 -0.20
C ILE A 414 13.50 13.19 -0.32
N SER A 415 12.66 13.81 -1.17
CA SER A 415 11.24 13.43 -1.28
C SER A 415 11.06 12.00 -1.81
N GLU A 416 11.93 11.55 -2.72
CA GLU A 416 12.00 10.16 -3.18
C GLU A 416 12.38 9.22 -2.02
N GLY A 417 13.38 9.60 -1.22
CA GLY A 417 13.80 8.83 -0.05
C GLY A 417 12.69 8.69 1.00
N ILE A 418 11.94 9.76 1.23
CA ILE A 418 10.76 9.77 2.12
C ILE A 418 9.70 8.82 1.57
N GLN A 419 9.36 8.91 0.28
CA GLN A 419 8.39 8.02 -0.37
C GLN A 419 8.73 6.53 -0.15
N LEU A 420 10.00 6.15 -0.26
CA LEU A 420 10.43 4.78 -0.01
C LEU A 420 10.29 4.37 1.46
N ARG A 421 10.66 5.27 2.39
CA ARG A 421 10.52 5.01 3.83
C ARG A 421 9.07 4.86 4.25
N GLU A 422 8.20 5.72 3.75
CA GLU A 422 6.77 5.66 4.02
C GLU A 422 6.14 4.38 3.44
N SER A 423 6.68 3.85 2.34
CA SER A 423 6.32 2.55 1.76
C SER A 423 6.87 1.35 2.54
N GLY A 424 7.67 1.57 3.58
CA GLY A 424 8.23 0.50 4.42
C GLY A 424 9.56 -0.08 3.94
N ILE A 425 10.25 0.59 3.00
CA ILE A 425 11.59 0.18 2.55
C ILE A 425 12.60 0.39 3.69
N GLU A 426 13.23 -0.71 4.08
CA GLU A 426 14.29 -0.76 5.09
C GLU A 426 15.68 -0.72 4.46
N GLY A 427 16.72 -0.65 5.29
CA GLY A 427 18.10 -0.53 4.83
C GLY A 427 18.53 0.92 4.62
N GLU A 428 19.68 1.12 4.00
CA GLU A 428 20.22 2.45 3.76
C GLU A 428 19.63 3.08 2.49
N ILE A 429 19.26 4.35 2.56
CA ILE A 429 18.81 5.13 1.41
C ILE A 429 19.68 6.38 1.35
N VAL A 430 20.48 6.48 0.29
CA VAL A 430 21.39 7.60 0.06
C VAL A 430 20.73 8.62 -0.87
N VAL A 431 20.61 9.85 -0.42
CA VAL A 431 20.22 11.00 -1.25
C VAL A 431 21.47 11.51 -1.96
N LEU A 432 21.55 11.31 -3.28
CA LEU A 432 22.71 11.64 -4.10
C LEU A 432 22.86 13.14 -4.39
N GLY A 433 21.75 13.88 -4.32
CA GLY A 433 21.70 15.32 -4.56
C GLY A 433 21.74 16.15 -3.28
N TYR A 434 21.58 17.46 -3.45
CA TYR A 434 21.50 18.44 -2.35
C TYR A 434 20.14 18.36 -1.63
N THR A 435 20.15 18.51 -0.31
CA THR A 435 18.96 18.73 0.51
C THR A 435 19.04 20.08 1.20
N SER A 436 17.99 20.91 1.10
CA SER A 436 17.97 22.20 1.80
C SER A 436 18.08 22.03 3.32
N PRO A 437 18.86 22.87 4.04
CA PRO A 437 18.97 22.82 5.50
C PRO A 437 17.65 22.85 6.26
N GLY A 438 16.62 23.52 5.72
CA GLY A 438 15.28 23.53 6.31
C GLY A 438 14.62 22.14 6.40
N ARG A 439 15.13 21.16 5.65
CA ARG A 439 14.64 19.77 5.60
C ARG A 439 15.53 18.77 6.33
N PHE A 440 16.57 19.21 7.04
CA PHE A 440 17.45 18.30 7.80
C PHE A 440 16.70 17.51 8.89
N GLY A 441 15.63 18.07 9.44
CA GLY A 441 14.77 17.32 10.36
C GLY A 441 14.10 16.12 9.71
N GLU A 442 13.79 16.18 8.42
CA GLU A 442 13.24 15.05 7.67
C GLU A 442 14.31 13.98 7.43
N LEU A 443 15.56 14.36 7.14
CA LEU A 443 16.67 13.40 7.03
C LEU A 443 16.85 12.59 8.32
N ALA A 444 16.86 13.27 9.48
CA ALA A 444 16.96 12.64 10.79
C ALA A 444 15.74 11.76 11.10
N HIS A 445 14.53 12.27 10.84
CA HIS A 445 13.28 11.55 11.10
C HIS A 445 13.17 10.25 10.29
N TYR A 446 13.47 10.33 8.99
CA TYR A 446 13.36 9.22 8.05
C TYR A 446 14.63 8.36 7.94
N LYS A 447 15.68 8.70 8.70
CA LYS A 447 16.99 8.03 8.69
C LYS A 447 17.52 7.86 7.26
N LEU A 448 17.57 8.99 6.54
CA LEU A 448 18.12 9.06 5.19
C LEU A 448 19.59 9.48 5.29
N THR A 449 20.45 8.84 4.49
CA THR A 449 21.86 9.19 4.39
C THR A 449 22.01 10.30 3.36
N GLN A 450 22.57 11.44 3.73
CA GLN A 450 22.70 12.60 2.86
C GLN A 450 24.09 12.64 2.21
N THR A 451 24.15 12.95 0.92
CA THR A 451 25.43 13.30 0.29
C THR A 451 25.91 14.65 0.82
N MET A 452 27.10 14.68 1.40
CA MET A 452 27.79 15.92 1.71
C MET A 452 28.42 16.45 0.43
N VAL A 453 27.84 17.52 -0.13
CA VAL A 453 28.18 18.02 -1.47
C VAL A 453 29.47 18.86 -1.51
N ASP A 454 29.86 19.45 -0.38
CA ASP A 454 31.12 20.17 -0.14
C ASP A 454 31.31 20.35 1.38
N ALA A 455 32.45 20.90 1.79
CA ALA A 455 32.76 21.14 3.20
C ALA A 455 31.82 22.18 3.85
N GLN A 456 31.44 23.23 3.14
CA GLN A 456 30.55 24.28 3.66
C GLN A 456 29.16 23.71 4.00
N TYR A 457 28.65 22.82 3.17
CA TYR A 457 27.41 22.10 3.42
C TYR A 457 27.54 21.14 4.60
N GLY A 458 28.72 20.53 4.78
CA GLY A 458 29.07 19.78 5.98
C GLY A 458 28.93 20.60 7.26
N GLU A 459 29.39 21.85 7.26
CA GLU A 459 29.21 22.79 8.39
C GLU A 459 27.73 23.07 8.66
N LEU A 460 26.92 23.27 7.62
CA LEU A 460 25.47 23.46 7.77
C LEU A 460 24.79 22.23 8.37
N MET A 461 25.17 21.02 7.93
CA MET A 461 24.68 19.77 8.51
C MET A 461 25.07 19.63 9.98
N SER A 462 26.32 19.99 10.32
CA SER A 462 26.82 20.03 11.70
C SER A 462 26.04 21.03 12.57
N GLY A 463 25.74 22.22 12.03
CA GLY A 463 24.97 23.27 12.72
C GLY A 463 23.53 22.91 13.07
N TYR A 464 22.96 21.85 12.48
CA TYR A 464 21.58 21.41 12.75
C TYR A 464 21.37 20.93 14.20
N GLY A 465 22.41 20.41 14.85
CA GLY A 465 22.36 20.00 16.26
C GLY A 465 21.72 18.64 16.55
N ALA A 466 21.30 17.87 15.53
CA ALA A 466 20.85 16.49 15.68
C ALA A 466 21.72 15.50 14.88
N PRO A 467 21.74 14.20 15.23
CA PRO A 467 22.50 13.19 14.50
C PRO A 467 22.00 13.03 13.06
N LEU A 468 22.90 13.23 12.09
CA LEU A 468 22.68 12.98 10.66
C LEU A 468 23.66 11.93 10.15
N MET A 469 23.27 11.15 9.15
CA MET A 469 24.18 10.23 8.44
C MET A 469 24.58 10.86 7.11
N ALA A 470 25.85 10.76 6.75
CA ALA A 470 26.35 11.34 5.51
C ALA A 470 27.25 10.39 4.73
N HIS A 471 27.23 10.53 3.40
CA HIS A 471 28.30 10.07 2.52
C HIS A 471 29.06 11.28 1.99
N VAL A 472 30.38 11.29 2.12
CA VAL A 472 31.23 12.37 1.60
C VAL A 472 31.44 12.16 0.11
N LYS A 473 31.10 13.17 -0.71
CA LYS A 473 31.38 13.13 -2.14
C LYS A 473 32.67 13.86 -2.45
N ILE A 474 33.55 13.19 -3.20
CA ILE A 474 34.82 13.75 -3.68
C ILE A 474 34.69 14.03 -5.16
N ASP A 475 35.06 15.24 -5.57
CA ASP A 475 35.20 15.56 -6.97
C ASP A 475 36.61 15.17 -7.45
N THR A 476 36.65 14.25 -8.41
CA THR A 476 37.89 13.71 -9.00
C THR A 476 38.10 14.19 -10.43
N GLY A 477 37.23 15.09 -10.91
CA GLY A 477 37.29 15.64 -12.27
C GLY A 477 35.93 15.73 -12.98
N MET A 478 34.81 15.39 -12.31
CA MET A 478 33.48 15.55 -12.90
C MET A 478 32.99 17.01 -12.83
N ASN A 479 33.54 17.82 -11.90
CA ASN A 479 33.27 19.25 -11.73
C ASN A 479 31.77 19.56 -11.57
N ARG A 480 31.08 18.81 -10.68
CA ARG A 480 29.62 18.94 -10.48
C ARG A 480 29.21 19.09 -9.03
N LEU A 481 29.51 18.08 -8.21
CA LEU A 481 29.26 18.07 -6.77
C LEU A 481 30.38 17.24 -6.13
N GLY A 482 30.73 17.58 -4.92
CA GLY A 482 31.83 16.98 -4.17
C GLY A 482 32.91 18.02 -3.90
N GLU A 483 33.63 17.83 -2.80
CA GLU A 483 34.81 18.66 -2.51
C GLU A 483 35.94 18.23 -3.46
N PRO A 484 36.66 19.16 -4.12
CA PRO A 484 37.78 18.83 -4.98
C PRO A 484 38.85 18.01 -4.27
N TYR A 485 39.35 16.96 -4.92
CA TYR A 485 40.32 16.03 -4.33
C TYR A 485 41.62 16.72 -3.86
N GLU A 486 41.96 17.90 -4.41
CA GLU A 486 43.11 18.69 -3.97
C GLU A 486 42.91 19.34 -2.59
N CYS A 487 41.66 19.60 -2.19
CA CYS A 487 41.31 20.31 -0.97
C CYS A 487 41.29 19.37 0.25
N LEU A 488 42.41 18.69 0.51
CA LEU A 488 42.53 17.65 1.54
C LEU A 488 42.11 18.11 2.95
N GLU A 489 42.49 19.33 3.35
CA GLU A 489 42.12 19.89 4.66
C GLU A 489 40.60 20.08 4.80
N ARG A 490 39.94 20.53 3.73
CA ARG A 490 38.49 20.68 3.70
C ARG A 490 37.81 19.33 3.74
N ILE A 491 38.30 18.36 2.97
CA ILE A 491 37.81 16.98 3.00
C ILE A 491 37.96 16.39 4.39
N GLU A 492 39.11 16.55 5.05
CA GLU A 492 39.33 16.08 6.41
C GLU A 492 38.34 16.69 7.41
N SER A 493 38.07 18.00 7.30
CA SER A 493 37.14 18.69 8.19
C SER A 493 35.74 18.06 8.18
N MET A 494 35.31 17.51 7.04
CA MET A 494 34.00 16.89 6.84
C MET A 494 33.76 15.64 7.72
N TYR A 495 34.82 15.00 8.22
CA TYR A 495 34.73 13.80 9.06
C TYR A 495 34.77 14.11 10.56
N ARG A 496 35.07 15.36 10.94
CA ARG A 496 35.31 15.75 12.34
C ARG A 496 34.07 16.25 13.07
N TYR A 497 32.93 16.34 12.39
CA TYR A 497 31.67 16.82 13.00
C TYR A 497 31.05 15.79 13.94
N ARG A 498 30.76 16.19 15.18
CA ARG A 498 30.29 15.28 16.24
C ARG A 498 28.88 14.73 16.00
N ASN A 499 28.03 15.49 15.32
CA ASN A 499 26.62 15.14 15.05
C ASN A 499 26.39 14.70 13.59
N VAL A 500 27.44 14.59 12.77
CA VAL A 500 27.33 14.04 11.42
C VAL A 500 28.16 12.76 11.35
N GLN A 501 27.48 11.62 11.27
CA GLN A 501 28.13 10.33 11.12
C GLN A 501 28.42 10.08 9.64
N VAL A 502 29.70 10.18 9.26
CA VAL A 502 30.12 9.76 7.92
C VAL A 502 30.14 8.23 7.87
N THR A 503 29.31 7.68 6.97
CA THR A 503 29.14 6.22 6.79
C THR A 503 29.73 5.72 5.49
N GLY A 504 30.10 6.61 4.56
CA GLY A 504 30.73 6.28 3.30
C GLY A 504 31.36 7.46 2.58
N THR A 505 32.17 7.16 1.57
CA THR A 505 32.87 8.13 0.73
C THR A 505 32.83 7.67 -0.72
N PHE A 506 32.53 8.60 -1.63
CA PHE A 506 32.31 8.23 -3.02
C PHE A 506 32.70 9.29 -4.04
N SER A 507 32.89 8.83 -5.26
CA SER A 507 33.09 9.64 -6.45
C SER A 507 32.24 9.07 -7.61
N HIS A 508 32.28 9.74 -8.77
CA HIS A 508 31.58 9.34 -9.99
C HIS A 508 32.51 9.44 -11.20
N LEU A 509 32.65 8.34 -11.94
CA LEU A 509 33.43 8.32 -13.18
C LEU A 509 32.68 9.08 -14.27
N ALA A 510 33.41 9.89 -15.05
CA ALA A 510 32.84 10.77 -16.06
C ALA A 510 32.69 10.09 -17.43
N THR A 511 33.65 9.24 -17.80
CA THR A 511 33.82 8.68 -19.16
C THR A 511 33.83 7.15 -19.18
N ALA A 512 33.34 6.50 -18.11
CA ALA A 512 33.40 5.04 -17.98
C ALA A 512 32.59 4.27 -19.05
N ASP A 513 31.67 4.96 -19.72
CA ASP A 513 30.86 4.49 -20.85
C ASP A 513 31.60 4.54 -22.20
N ARG A 514 32.78 5.16 -22.26
CA ARG A 514 33.58 5.32 -23.47
C ARG A 514 34.87 4.50 -23.42
N HIS A 515 35.38 4.15 -24.60
CA HIS A 515 36.55 3.28 -24.78
C HIS A 515 37.75 3.99 -25.46
N GLY A 516 37.67 5.31 -25.68
CA GLY A 516 38.79 6.07 -26.24
C GLY A 516 40.01 6.04 -25.33
N THR A 517 41.21 6.11 -25.90
CA THR A 517 42.47 6.11 -25.10
C THR A 517 42.51 7.23 -24.08
N GLU A 518 41.99 8.40 -24.44
CA GLU A 518 41.88 9.55 -23.53
C GLU A 518 40.81 9.33 -22.46
N ASP A 519 39.68 8.69 -22.81
CA ASP A 519 38.59 8.38 -21.87
C ASP A 519 39.05 7.40 -20.79
N VAL A 520 39.77 6.35 -21.19
CA VAL A 520 40.35 5.35 -20.27
C VAL A 520 41.40 5.98 -19.37
N ALA A 521 42.32 6.77 -19.94
CA ALA A 521 43.32 7.49 -19.16
C ALA A 521 42.67 8.46 -18.15
N PHE A 522 41.55 9.08 -18.50
CA PHE A 522 40.81 9.93 -17.57
C PHE A 522 40.16 9.14 -16.43
N VAL A 523 39.60 7.95 -16.69
CA VAL A 523 39.09 7.07 -15.62
C VAL A 523 40.21 6.66 -14.67
N GLU A 524 41.36 6.26 -15.18
CA GLU A 524 42.54 5.93 -14.36
C GLU A 524 42.98 7.11 -13.49
N LEU A 525 43.02 8.32 -14.06
CA LEU A 525 43.31 9.55 -13.32
C LEU A 525 42.28 9.82 -12.21
N GLN A 526 40.98 9.61 -12.47
CA GLN A 526 39.95 9.76 -11.44
C GLN A 526 40.13 8.75 -10.29
N LEU A 527 40.54 7.52 -10.60
CA LEU A 527 40.82 6.48 -9.62
C LEU A 527 42.05 6.82 -8.77
N GLU A 528 43.14 7.29 -9.38
CA GLU A 528 44.34 7.75 -8.67
C GLU A 528 44.02 8.88 -7.70
N ARG A 529 43.25 9.88 -8.16
CA ARG A 529 42.80 11.01 -7.34
C ARG A 529 41.96 10.56 -6.15
N PHE A 530 41.04 9.62 -6.37
CA PHE A 530 40.21 9.07 -5.29
C PHE A 530 41.05 8.31 -4.27
N ASP A 531 41.96 7.45 -4.73
CA ASP A 531 42.86 6.66 -3.89
C ASP A 531 43.80 7.57 -3.07
N LYS A 532 44.31 8.66 -3.66
CA LYS A 532 45.10 9.68 -2.96
C LYS A 532 44.34 10.26 -1.75
N VAL A 533 43.07 10.61 -1.91
CA VAL A 533 42.24 11.13 -0.81
C VAL A 533 42.00 10.07 0.25
N VAL A 534 41.66 8.83 -0.15
CA VAL A 534 41.42 7.73 0.79
C VAL A 534 42.68 7.41 1.61
N LYS A 535 43.85 7.31 0.96
CA LYS A 535 45.14 7.11 1.64
C LYS A 535 45.47 8.23 2.59
N HIS A 536 45.22 9.48 2.20
CA HIS A 536 45.41 10.64 3.07
C HIS A 536 44.54 10.55 4.34
N LEU A 537 43.24 10.26 4.19
CA LEU A 537 42.33 10.10 5.34
C LEU A 537 42.78 8.99 6.29
N LEU A 538 43.17 7.83 5.76
CA LEU A 538 43.68 6.72 6.56
C LEU A 538 44.98 7.06 7.30
N ALA A 539 45.88 7.81 6.67
CA ALA A 539 47.11 8.28 7.31
C ALA A 539 46.85 9.23 8.49
N GLN A 540 45.75 9.98 8.46
CA GLN A 540 45.28 10.82 9.57
C GLN A 540 44.45 10.03 10.62
N GLY A 541 44.34 8.71 10.47
CA GLY A 541 43.51 7.87 11.35
C GLY A 541 42.00 8.03 11.16
N ILE A 542 41.57 8.69 10.08
CA ILE A 542 40.16 8.90 9.74
C ILE A 542 39.66 7.70 8.93
N LYS A 543 38.53 7.13 9.35
CA LYS A 543 37.87 6.04 8.64
C LYS A 543 36.93 6.63 7.57
N PRO A 544 37.15 6.36 6.27
CA PRO A 544 36.30 6.90 5.21
C PRO A 544 34.93 6.20 5.11
N GLY A 545 34.68 5.15 5.89
CA GLY A 545 33.46 4.35 5.78
C GLY A 545 33.46 3.50 4.52
N VAL A 546 32.28 3.18 4.00
CA VAL A 546 32.14 2.39 2.76
C VAL A 546 32.55 3.20 1.53
N LEU A 547 33.37 2.61 0.68
CA LEU A 547 33.84 3.21 -0.56
C LEU A 547 33.00 2.72 -1.73
N HIS A 548 32.64 3.63 -2.64
CA HIS A 548 32.00 3.26 -3.90
C HIS A 548 32.20 4.27 -5.02
N ILE A 549 32.69 3.86 -6.19
CA ILE A 549 32.88 4.76 -7.34
C ILE A 549 32.09 4.33 -8.59
N GLN A 550 31.89 3.02 -8.75
CA GLN A 550 31.33 2.44 -9.97
C GLN A 550 29.83 2.70 -10.08
N SER A 551 29.42 3.22 -11.24
CA SER A 551 28.04 3.18 -11.75
C SER A 551 27.89 1.98 -12.70
N SER A 552 26.78 1.86 -13.45
CA SER A 552 26.56 0.75 -14.41
C SER A 552 27.78 0.44 -15.31
N TYR A 553 28.32 1.43 -16.02
CA TYR A 553 29.50 1.21 -16.87
C TYR A 553 30.79 0.98 -16.09
N GLY A 554 30.91 1.52 -14.88
CA GLY A 554 32.02 1.16 -13.99
C GLY A 554 31.99 -0.31 -13.57
N ILE A 555 30.80 -0.90 -13.46
CA ILE A 555 30.64 -2.35 -13.18
C ILE A 555 30.99 -3.18 -14.42
N LEU A 556 30.54 -2.74 -15.60
CA LEU A 556 30.63 -3.51 -16.84
C LEU A 556 31.98 -3.36 -17.57
N ASN A 557 32.64 -2.20 -17.49
CA ASN A 557 33.89 -1.93 -18.18
C ASN A 557 35.13 -2.07 -17.29
N TYR A 558 34.96 -1.88 -15.98
CA TYR A 558 36.04 -1.93 -14.98
C TYR A 558 35.72 -2.91 -13.83
N PRO A 559 35.41 -4.18 -14.14
CA PRO A 559 35.01 -5.18 -13.15
C PRO A 559 36.12 -5.54 -12.15
N GLU A 560 37.39 -5.22 -12.46
CA GLU A 560 38.56 -5.46 -11.63
C GLU A 560 38.65 -4.53 -10.41
N LEU A 561 37.91 -3.42 -10.40
CA LEU A 561 37.86 -2.51 -9.26
C LEU A 561 37.28 -3.21 -8.02
N ARG A 562 37.83 -2.88 -6.84
CA ARG A 562 37.49 -3.52 -5.56
C ARG A 562 37.08 -2.47 -4.53
N PHE A 563 35.82 -2.04 -4.62
CA PHE A 563 35.19 -1.14 -3.65
C PHE A 563 34.12 -1.89 -2.84
N ASP A 564 33.74 -1.35 -1.68
CA ASP A 564 32.75 -1.98 -0.79
C ASP A 564 31.38 -2.10 -1.45
N ARG A 565 31.04 -1.15 -2.33
CA ARG A 565 29.75 -1.13 -3.02
C ARG A 565 29.83 -0.61 -4.46
N VAL A 566 28.84 -1.00 -5.25
CA VAL A 566 28.61 -0.48 -6.61
C VAL A 566 27.21 0.13 -6.75
N ARG A 567 27.04 1.10 -7.65
CA ARG A 567 25.74 1.76 -7.90
C ARG A 567 25.15 1.30 -9.23
N ALA A 568 24.17 0.41 -9.18
CA ALA A 568 23.50 -0.11 -10.37
C ALA A 568 22.30 0.77 -10.75
N GLY A 569 22.39 1.43 -11.91
CA GLY A 569 21.31 2.22 -12.50
C GLY A 569 20.78 1.54 -13.76
N ILE A 570 21.11 2.07 -14.94
CA ILE A 570 20.56 1.60 -16.22
C ILE A 570 20.71 0.08 -16.47
N ALA A 571 21.84 -0.53 -16.06
CA ALA A 571 22.06 -1.97 -16.19
C ALA A 571 21.07 -2.81 -15.36
N LEU A 572 20.62 -2.31 -14.20
CA LEU A 572 19.61 -2.99 -13.38
C LEU A 572 18.27 -3.11 -14.13
N TYR A 573 17.96 -2.13 -14.98
CA TYR A 573 16.76 -2.09 -15.81
C TYR A 573 16.95 -2.79 -17.16
N GLY A 574 18.10 -3.44 -17.36
CA GLY A 574 18.34 -4.31 -18.51
C GLY A 574 18.77 -3.60 -19.78
N MET A 575 19.30 -2.38 -19.64
CA MET A 575 19.61 -1.51 -20.77
C MET A 575 21.02 -0.92 -20.64
N LEU A 576 21.56 -0.50 -21.78
CA LEU A 576 22.72 0.38 -21.89
C LEU A 576 22.26 1.81 -22.24
N CYS A 577 23.15 2.79 -22.12
CA CYS A 577 22.92 4.21 -22.38
C CYS A 577 22.62 4.45 -23.86
N GLU A 578 23.45 3.92 -24.75
CA GLU A 578 23.28 4.04 -26.20
C GLU A 578 23.05 2.68 -26.87
N ALA A 579 22.40 2.69 -28.03
CA ALA A 579 22.17 1.48 -28.81
C ALA A 579 23.47 0.99 -29.43
N GLY A 580 23.86 -0.25 -29.11
CA GLY A 580 25.06 -0.87 -29.66
C GLY A 580 26.34 -0.58 -28.87
N ASP A 581 26.23 0.04 -27.68
CA ASP A 581 27.34 0.14 -26.74
C ASP A 581 27.98 -1.22 -26.51
N GLN A 582 29.30 -1.27 -26.67
CA GLN A 582 30.09 -2.43 -26.31
C GLN A 582 30.56 -2.28 -24.87
N VAL A 583 30.55 -3.38 -24.13
CA VAL A 583 31.05 -3.43 -22.76
C VAL A 583 32.08 -4.54 -22.63
N ASN A 584 33.05 -4.38 -21.73
CA ASN A 584 34.18 -5.31 -21.61
C ASN A 584 33.79 -6.67 -21.01
N VAL A 585 32.68 -6.72 -20.26
CA VAL A 585 32.17 -7.93 -19.62
C VAL A 585 30.98 -8.48 -20.39
N ASP A 586 31.02 -9.78 -20.69
CA ASP A 586 29.86 -10.50 -21.20
C ASP A 586 28.74 -10.55 -20.15
N VAL A 587 27.61 -9.93 -20.47
CA VAL A 587 26.46 -9.76 -19.58
C VAL A 587 25.17 -9.95 -20.36
N ASN A 588 24.26 -10.76 -19.81
CA ASN A 588 22.95 -11.00 -20.41
C ASN A 588 21.88 -10.13 -19.74
N LEU A 589 21.85 -8.85 -20.09
CA LEU A 589 20.85 -7.92 -19.57
C LEU A 589 19.52 -8.06 -20.32
N ARG A 590 18.41 -8.11 -19.57
CA ARG A 590 17.06 -8.25 -20.10
C ARG A 590 16.22 -7.00 -19.84
N PRO A 591 15.67 -6.34 -20.88
CA PRO A 591 14.86 -5.14 -20.71
C PRO A 591 13.69 -5.34 -19.75
N VAL A 592 13.54 -4.45 -18.77
CA VAL A 592 12.49 -4.56 -17.75
C VAL A 592 11.18 -3.90 -18.21
N LEU A 593 11.25 -2.85 -19.03
CA LEU A 593 10.09 -2.04 -19.42
C LEU A 593 9.67 -2.28 -20.87
N SER A 594 8.36 -2.40 -21.08
CA SER A 594 7.71 -2.28 -22.40
C SER A 594 6.65 -1.19 -22.37
N LEU A 595 6.66 -0.28 -23.33
CA LEU A 595 5.68 0.81 -23.46
C LEU A 595 4.67 0.48 -24.55
N LYS A 596 3.39 0.46 -24.19
CA LYS A 596 2.29 0.02 -25.06
C LYS A 596 1.16 1.03 -25.09
N ALA A 597 0.45 1.11 -26.19
CA ALA A 597 -0.71 1.98 -26.38
C ALA A 597 -1.80 1.31 -27.22
N ARG A 598 -3.05 1.69 -27.00
CA ARG A 598 -4.21 1.22 -27.78
C ARG A 598 -4.40 2.04 -29.04
N VAL A 599 -4.76 1.35 -30.12
CA VAL A 599 -5.30 1.96 -31.34
C VAL A 599 -6.68 2.53 -31.01
N SER A 600 -6.83 3.85 -31.10
CA SER A 600 -8.09 4.56 -30.83
C SER A 600 -8.99 4.65 -32.04
N ARG A 601 -8.42 4.67 -33.25
CA ARG A 601 -9.16 4.75 -34.52
C ARG A 601 -8.31 4.23 -35.67
N VAL A 602 -8.93 3.51 -36.60
CA VAL A 602 -8.35 3.13 -37.89
C VAL A 602 -9.21 3.72 -38.99
N HIS A 603 -8.61 4.35 -39.99
CA HIS A 603 -9.34 4.88 -41.14
C HIS A 603 -8.43 5.07 -42.36
N THR A 604 -9.04 5.13 -43.53
CA THR A 604 -8.34 5.40 -44.80
C THR A 604 -8.33 6.89 -45.10
N ILE A 605 -7.15 7.40 -45.46
CA ILE A 605 -6.98 8.73 -46.05
C ILE A 605 -6.77 8.59 -47.54
N ARG A 606 -7.41 9.47 -48.33
CA ARG A 606 -7.23 9.48 -49.79
C ARG A 606 -5.91 10.14 -50.16
N ALA A 607 -5.39 9.81 -51.34
CA ALA A 607 -4.28 10.52 -51.95
C ALA A 607 -4.45 12.05 -51.86
N ASN A 608 -3.36 12.74 -51.55
CA ASN A 608 -3.24 14.18 -51.36
C ASN A 608 -4.05 14.75 -50.18
N THR A 609 -4.50 13.91 -49.24
CA THR A 609 -5.11 14.38 -47.98
C THR A 609 -4.02 14.67 -46.95
N PRO A 610 -3.94 15.89 -46.40
CA PRO A 610 -2.94 16.21 -45.40
C PRO A 610 -3.31 15.66 -44.01
N VAL A 611 -2.30 15.29 -43.21
CA VAL A 611 -2.47 14.66 -41.90
C VAL A 611 -1.83 15.50 -40.78
N GLY A 612 -2.59 15.72 -39.70
CA GLY A 612 -2.11 16.30 -38.45
C GLY A 612 -1.81 17.80 -38.49
N TYR A 613 -1.23 18.31 -37.41
CA TYR A 613 -0.91 19.73 -37.27
C TYR A 613 0.10 20.20 -38.32
N GLY A 614 -0.20 21.32 -38.97
CA GLY A 614 0.68 21.96 -39.96
C GLY A 614 0.80 21.19 -41.26
N PHE A 615 0.01 20.12 -41.45
CA PHE A 615 -0.05 19.36 -42.71
C PHE A 615 1.31 18.87 -43.22
N HIS A 616 2.22 18.55 -42.30
CA HIS A 616 3.59 18.13 -42.62
C HIS A 616 3.68 16.75 -43.29
N TYR A 617 2.58 16.00 -43.30
CA TYR A 617 2.50 14.72 -44.01
C TYR A 617 1.37 14.76 -45.03
N VAL A 618 1.71 14.48 -46.29
CA VAL A 618 0.79 14.30 -47.41
C VAL A 618 1.30 13.10 -48.22
N SER A 619 0.44 12.10 -48.44
CA SER A 619 0.77 10.95 -49.30
C SER A 619 0.13 11.12 -50.67
N ASN A 620 0.80 10.69 -51.74
CA ASN A 620 0.25 10.68 -53.10
C ASN A 620 -0.59 9.43 -53.41
N GLN A 621 -0.78 8.54 -52.42
CA GLN A 621 -1.56 7.31 -52.52
C GLN A 621 -2.57 7.25 -51.38
N ASP A 622 -3.60 6.43 -51.55
CA ASP A 622 -4.50 6.09 -50.46
C ASP A 622 -3.74 5.31 -49.38
N ARG A 623 -3.88 5.72 -48.13
CA ARG A 623 -3.17 5.12 -46.98
C ARG A 623 -4.15 4.71 -45.90
N GLN A 624 -3.87 3.59 -45.25
CA GLN A 624 -4.57 3.20 -44.03
C GLN A 624 -3.76 3.69 -42.83
N ILE A 625 -4.38 4.52 -41.98
CA ILE A 625 -3.72 5.10 -40.81
C ILE A 625 -4.42 4.70 -39.52
N ALA A 626 -3.64 4.57 -38.46
CA ALA A 626 -4.12 4.29 -37.11
C ALA A 626 -3.71 5.43 -36.16
N THR A 627 -4.65 5.90 -35.35
CA THR A 627 -4.39 6.84 -34.26
C THR A 627 -4.14 6.04 -32.99
N LEU A 628 -3.05 6.34 -32.29
CA LEU A 628 -2.70 5.75 -30.99
C LEU A 628 -2.99 6.74 -29.87
N ALA A 629 -3.49 6.24 -28.74
CA ALA A 629 -3.87 7.07 -27.60
C ALA A 629 -2.67 7.41 -26.67
N ILE A 630 -1.54 7.81 -27.25
CA ILE A 630 -0.32 8.20 -26.53
C ILE A 630 0.34 9.40 -27.23
N GLY A 631 0.89 10.34 -26.47
CA GLY A 631 1.56 11.52 -27.01
C GLY A 631 2.73 12.01 -26.14
N TYR A 632 3.19 13.23 -26.41
CA TYR A 632 4.39 13.75 -25.74
C TYR A 632 4.22 14.02 -24.26
N ALA A 633 3.01 14.29 -23.77
CA ALA A 633 2.76 14.44 -22.34
C ALA A 633 2.72 13.08 -21.60
N ASP A 634 2.84 11.97 -22.34
CA ASP A 634 3.06 10.63 -21.81
C ASP A 634 4.53 10.20 -21.87
N GLY A 635 5.41 11.04 -22.42
CA GLY A 635 6.85 10.77 -22.54
C GLY A 635 7.30 10.35 -23.94
N VAL A 636 6.45 10.39 -24.97
CA VAL A 636 6.88 10.14 -26.35
C VAL A 636 7.55 11.39 -26.94
N PRO A 637 8.85 11.38 -27.27
CA PRO A 637 9.52 12.58 -27.76
C PRO A 637 8.88 13.10 -29.05
N ARG A 638 8.57 14.40 -29.07
CA ARG A 638 7.92 15.02 -30.24
C ARG A 638 8.80 15.01 -31.49
N VAL A 639 10.12 14.97 -31.32
CA VAL A 639 11.12 14.88 -32.42
C VAL A 639 10.92 13.63 -33.29
N LEU A 640 10.29 12.56 -32.77
CA LEU A 640 9.93 11.37 -33.55
C LEU A 640 8.93 11.63 -34.68
N SER A 641 8.34 12.83 -34.72
CA SER A 641 7.50 13.28 -35.84
C SER A 641 8.29 13.61 -37.10
N GLU A 642 9.59 13.85 -36.98
CA GLU A 642 10.45 14.21 -38.11
C GLU A 642 10.72 12.96 -38.94
N ALA A 643 10.37 13.00 -40.23
CA ALA A 643 10.46 11.84 -41.12
C ALA A 643 11.88 11.24 -41.17
N GLU A 644 12.91 12.07 -41.09
CA GLU A 644 14.33 11.69 -41.08
C GLU A 644 14.71 10.83 -39.86
N ARG A 645 13.97 10.94 -38.75
CA ARG A 645 14.22 10.17 -37.52
C ARG A 645 13.65 8.75 -37.58
N GLY A 646 12.75 8.47 -38.53
CA GLY A 646 12.22 7.12 -38.75
C GLY A 646 11.45 6.54 -37.57
N GLY A 647 10.76 7.38 -36.78
CA GLY A 647 9.96 6.94 -35.64
C GLY A 647 8.94 5.88 -36.06
N CYS A 648 8.87 4.77 -35.33
CA CYS A 648 7.95 3.67 -35.62
C CYS A 648 7.46 2.98 -34.35
N VAL A 649 6.38 2.23 -34.49
CA VAL A 649 5.82 1.34 -33.47
C VAL A 649 5.67 -0.06 -34.05
N LEU A 650 5.49 -1.07 -33.20
CA LEU A 650 5.12 -2.41 -33.64
C LEU A 650 3.62 -2.61 -33.50
N LEU A 651 3.00 -3.15 -34.55
CA LEU A 651 1.61 -3.59 -34.59
C LEU A 651 1.55 -4.92 -35.35
N HIS A 652 1.01 -5.97 -34.72
CA HIS A 652 0.90 -7.31 -35.30
C HIS A 652 2.26 -7.85 -35.78
N GLY A 653 3.33 -7.58 -35.01
CA GLY A 653 4.70 -7.98 -35.33
C GLY A 653 5.37 -7.22 -36.48
N GLN A 654 4.73 -6.16 -36.99
CA GLN A 654 5.25 -5.34 -38.10
C GLN A 654 5.48 -3.90 -37.68
N ARG A 655 6.47 -3.23 -38.32
CA ARG A 655 6.78 -1.82 -38.06
C ARG A 655 5.79 -0.90 -38.77
N ALA A 656 5.12 -0.05 -38.02
CA ALA A 656 4.26 1.03 -38.50
C ALA A 656 4.92 2.38 -38.23
N HIS A 657 5.15 3.18 -39.28
CA HIS A 657 5.86 4.47 -39.14
C HIS A 657 4.95 5.57 -38.61
N ILE A 658 5.48 6.44 -37.75
CA ILE A 658 4.78 7.63 -37.28
C ILE A 658 4.61 8.61 -38.44
N VAL A 659 3.38 9.09 -38.66
CA VAL A 659 3.05 10.05 -39.71
C VAL A 659 2.40 11.31 -39.13
N GLY A 660 2.83 12.46 -39.61
CA GLY A 660 2.44 13.76 -39.04
C GLY A 660 3.07 14.01 -37.68
N LYS A 661 2.58 15.05 -36.97
CA LYS A 661 3.14 15.46 -35.69
C LYS A 661 2.57 14.67 -34.51
N VAL A 662 3.44 14.18 -33.64
CA VAL A 662 3.11 13.71 -32.28
C VAL A 662 2.44 14.86 -31.53
N CYS A 663 1.22 14.62 -31.08
CA CYS A 663 0.40 15.55 -30.32
C CYS A 663 0.55 15.30 -28.81
N MET A 664 -0.12 16.10 -27.98
CA MET A 664 -0.01 15.99 -26.52
C MET A 664 -0.39 14.61 -26.00
N ASP A 665 -1.47 14.04 -26.55
CA ASP A 665 -2.11 12.81 -26.04
C ASP A 665 -2.27 11.72 -27.10
N GLN A 666 -1.89 12.00 -28.35
CA GLN A 666 -2.12 11.11 -29.50
C GLN A 666 -0.98 11.21 -30.52
N LEU A 667 -0.78 10.14 -31.27
CA LEU A 667 0.07 10.11 -32.44
C LEU A 667 -0.57 9.25 -33.53
N ILE A 668 -0.14 9.40 -34.77
CA ILE A 668 -0.71 8.69 -35.93
C ILE A 668 0.39 7.84 -36.55
N VAL A 669 0.06 6.62 -36.96
CA VAL A 669 0.96 5.71 -37.66
C VAL A 669 0.36 5.22 -38.97
N ASP A 670 1.20 5.05 -39.99
CA ASP A 670 0.84 4.40 -41.25
C ASP A 670 0.84 2.88 -41.05
N VAL A 671 -0.33 2.28 -41.24
CA VAL A 671 -0.56 0.83 -41.13
C VAL A 671 -0.88 0.21 -42.49
N THR A 672 -0.61 0.94 -43.58
CA THR A 672 -0.78 0.43 -44.94
C THR A 672 0.10 -0.81 -45.12
N GLY A 673 -0.52 -1.95 -45.46
CA GLY A 673 0.17 -3.24 -45.61
C GLY A 673 0.17 -4.13 -44.37
N ILE A 674 -0.28 -3.63 -43.21
CA ILE A 674 -0.47 -4.43 -42.00
C ILE A 674 -1.93 -4.92 -41.96
N ALA A 675 -2.12 -6.23 -42.07
CA ALA A 675 -3.45 -6.82 -42.12
C ALA A 675 -4.19 -6.70 -40.77
N ASP A 676 -5.51 -6.53 -40.86
CA ASP A 676 -6.46 -6.63 -39.75
C ASP A 676 -6.25 -5.66 -38.56
N VAL A 677 -5.59 -4.52 -38.76
CA VAL A 677 -5.48 -3.50 -37.70
C VAL A 677 -6.86 -2.90 -37.38
N ARG A 678 -7.26 -2.98 -36.11
CA ARG A 678 -8.57 -2.59 -35.57
C ARG A 678 -8.44 -1.68 -34.36
N GLN A 679 -9.53 -0.98 -34.06
CA GLN A 679 -9.65 -0.23 -32.81
C GLN A 679 -9.53 -1.18 -31.62
N GLY A 680 -8.72 -0.81 -30.64
CA GLY A 680 -8.43 -1.62 -29.46
C GLY A 680 -7.17 -2.48 -29.58
N ASP A 681 -6.55 -2.59 -30.76
CA ASP A 681 -5.29 -3.31 -30.91
C ASP A 681 -4.15 -2.64 -30.12
N VAL A 682 -3.12 -3.42 -29.82
CA VAL A 682 -1.97 -2.98 -29.01
C VAL A 682 -0.82 -2.62 -29.92
N ALA A 683 -0.42 -1.36 -29.89
CA ALA A 683 0.83 -0.89 -30.45
C ALA A 683 1.94 -0.93 -29.39
N THR A 684 3.09 -1.50 -29.71
CA THR A 684 4.28 -1.52 -28.85
C THR A 684 5.26 -0.44 -29.31
N LEU A 685 5.53 0.54 -28.46
CA LEU A 685 6.49 1.63 -28.72
C LEU A 685 7.89 1.28 -28.23
N ILE A 686 7.98 0.56 -27.10
CA ILE A 686 9.21 0.01 -26.55
C ILE A 686 8.90 -1.42 -26.11
N GLY A 687 9.73 -2.38 -26.50
CA GLY A 687 9.56 -3.81 -26.20
C GLY A 687 9.45 -4.65 -27.46
N GLU A 688 8.83 -5.82 -27.30
CA GLU A 688 8.72 -6.85 -28.33
C GLU A 688 7.26 -7.07 -28.74
N ASP A 689 7.05 -7.41 -30.00
CA ASP A 689 5.78 -7.89 -30.56
C ASP A 689 6.10 -8.94 -31.64
N GLY A 690 5.79 -10.21 -31.37
CA GLY A 690 6.26 -11.33 -32.18
C GLY A 690 7.80 -11.40 -32.23
N ASP A 691 8.35 -11.56 -33.44
CA ASP A 691 9.81 -11.59 -33.66
C ASP A 691 10.44 -10.20 -33.80
N ALA A 692 9.63 -9.13 -33.78
CA ALA A 692 10.09 -7.76 -33.91
C ALA A 692 10.30 -7.10 -32.53
N SER A 693 11.33 -6.27 -32.42
CA SER A 693 11.64 -5.51 -31.20
C SER A 693 11.99 -4.05 -31.50
N ILE A 694 11.55 -3.15 -30.62
CA ILE A 694 12.02 -1.76 -30.53
C ILE A 694 12.56 -1.53 -29.13
N THR A 695 13.87 -1.33 -29.02
CA THR A 695 14.51 -1.09 -27.72
C THR A 695 14.46 0.39 -27.35
N ALA A 696 14.52 0.72 -26.06
CA ALA A 696 14.59 2.12 -25.63
C ALA A 696 15.87 2.83 -26.12
N GLY A 697 16.97 2.09 -26.30
CA GLY A 697 18.21 2.63 -26.89
C GLY A 697 18.06 3.00 -28.37
N GLN A 698 17.34 2.19 -29.15
CA GLN A 698 17.03 2.54 -30.55
C GLN A 698 16.19 3.82 -30.60
N LEU A 699 15.19 3.94 -29.72
CA LEU A 699 14.37 5.14 -29.64
C LEU A 699 15.18 6.37 -29.23
N ALA A 700 16.12 6.20 -28.30
CA ALA A 700 17.03 7.25 -27.85
C ALA A 700 17.92 7.75 -28.99
N ALA A 701 18.53 6.85 -29.76
CA ALA A 701 19.35 7.18 -30.93
C ALA A 701 18.54 7.96 -31.98
N GLN A 702 17.28 7.57 -32.24
CA GLN A 702 16.39 8.32 -33.14
C GLN A 702 16.11 9.74 -32.63
N CYS A 703 16.09 9.94 -31.32
CA CYS A 703 15.82 11.24 -30.69
C CYS A 703 17.07 12.09 -30.43
N ASP A 704 18.27 11.61 -30.79
CA ASP A 704 19.55 12.24 -30.44
C ASP A 704 19.70 12.45 -28.93
N THR A 705 19.38 11.40 -28.17
CA THR A 705 19.54 11.36 -26.71
C THR A 705 19.96 9.96 -26.24
N ILE A 706 19.97 9.77 -24.92
CA ILE A 706 20.33 8.55 -24.22
C ILE A 706 19.11 7.83 -23.64
N THR A 707 19.24 6.51 -23.47
CA THR A 707 18.18 5.64 -22.93
C THR A 707 17.66 6.12 -21.57
N ASN A 708 18.54 6.69 -20.75
CA ASN A 708 18.17 7.22 -19.44
C ASN A 708 17.11 8.33 -19.54
N GLU A 709 17.20 9.21 -20.53
CA GLU A 709 16.21 10.28 -20.73
C GLU A 709 14.88 9.68 -21.19
N ILE A 710 14.91 8.79 -22.19
CA ILE A 710 13.70 8.14 -22.72
C ILE A 710 12.89 7.46 -21.60
N LEU A 711 13.55 6.66 -20.75
CA LEU A 711 12.87 5.92 -19.70
C LEU A 711 12.41 6.82 -18.54
N SER A 712 13.26 7.74 -18.08
CA SER A 712 12.92 8.63 -16.95
C SER A 712 11.85 9.67 -17.30
N CYS A 713 11.68 10.00 -18.57
CA CYS A 713 10.65 10.93 -19.05
C CYS A 713 9.29 10.28 -19.31
N ILE A 714 9.12 8.97 -19.08
CA ILE A 714 7.81 8.31 -19.15
C ILE A 714 6.85 8.97 -18.17
N GLY A 715 5.83 9.63 -18.70
CA GLY A 715 4.97 10.53 -17.94
C GLY A 715 4.17 9.82 -16.84
N GLY A 716 3.91 10.52 -15.74
CA GLY A 716 3.14 9.98 -14.61
C GLY A 716 1.69 9.55 -14.93
N ARG A 717 1.18 9.90 -16.13
CA ARG A 717 -0.12 9.45 -16.66
C ARG A 717 -0.07 8.04 -17.25
N VAL A 718 1.11 7.56 -17.62
CA VAL A 718 1.33 6.18 -18.08
C VAL A 718 1.25 5.26 -16.87
N ARG A 719 0.27 4.35 -16.91
CA ARG A 719 0.09 3.40 -15.82
C ARG A 719 1.16 2.32 -15.89
N LYS A 720 1.81 2.04 -14.75
CA LYS A 720 2.71 0.89 -14.62
C LYS A 720 1.93 -0.39 -14.28
N VAL A 721 2.29 -1.47 -14.96
CA VAL A 721 1.71 -2.79 -14.84
C VAL A 721 2.84 -3.77 -14.58
N TYR A 722 2.91 -4.28 -13.35
CA TYR A 722 3.97 -5.21 -12.94
C TYR A 722 3.55 -6.64 -13.28
N VAL A 723 4.39 -7.32 -14.06
CA VAL A 723 4.20 -8.70 -14.54
C VAL A 723 5.25 -9.64 -14.01
#